data_AF-A0A2D5VVF0-F1
#
_entry.id   AF-A0A2D5VVF0-F1
#
_cell.length_a   1.000
_cell.length_b   1.000
_cell.length_c   1.000
_cell.angle_alpha   90.00
_cell.angle_beta   90.00
_cell.angle_gamma   90.00
#
_symmetry.space_group_name_H-M   'P 1'
#
loop_
_entity.id
_entity.type
_entity.pdbx_description
1 polymer ?
#
loop_
_entity_poly.entity_id
_entity_poly.type
_entity_poly.pdbx_seq_one_letter_code
_entity_poly.pdbx_strand_id
1 'polypeptide(L)'
;MTMHLIQKPRGKEKTSIALLKIERGLWISWCLAVLACIECSTPLTHSQQPISRERIRSLSVESNDQNHLIISSNDWLGSTGLEVPHWMDPLFQPHPDGWYYLVARKISENMVPEVDTTGWDLWRYHPRTEVVEIHATGLRLPFSLTQDSWGNLFIMDAIGPPHFGTRWLQIYPCEDYGWMSSSNPLRRRFNQIIWDEEIAEGFPQSRYETLPFGAIHYFEGISSGLVNATALSGSGTGAQSYLVAGIFKETRHTLIRWEQKPAGAFWVMGKIQPVGVLGEFSQVTWDARGPYLQVRTLNGEASTTDRLMIGPLTRQVHGGFPLQDPAGFDSTWKDPLDILAMLEAPQPGVRLVGQRLAERAGASMLPLLLQRAQNPDHAVARLHALWAIGNMTPRELSHQIPNGWMEQMLKDPQHGISQHTTDLIHKVFGTDLTQLLLEHLPEASPTLRYGILTALANQNQVIPLQELVKGNFSHDPALKHATARALFDSLTSGEFSWEQVEGLPPLEKQLAIGELGLKVLDEHLVSYLDSMDIHVRFALADGLYRQGSAGSMQMLVSWAKGFLSNSSSLEKIASDCQTHPTLSKAFWRRVFAACLETQDRDAFYSLVLLLDQPGLPTPLSQDLAAGMRELLKVWKSMEKTEPTDLTAWVHELFHPRIDAWMQYRASEQRGLALDWLLWHHPGTDNQALVENTFRNFFETEDNRKQALRWLGSRDIEHRMQWIAEGLQSNKAGLRTEAIILQANANPDDSVAQWIRDLEQASLKQQLDALDSMAATADPRIDYALIHWLEKGLKGGIPQALQAALLKAAKPRSTKGVQERLKAWQQTALETQPMMAP
;
A
#
# COMPACT_ATOMS: atom_id res chain seq x y z
N MET A 1 3.46 -53.80 -15.28
CA MET A 1 3.45 -53.11 -13.98
C MET A 1 4.87 -53.24 -13.43
N THR A 2 5.65 -52.18 -13.53
CA THR A 2 7.07 -52.21 -13.15
C THR A 2 7.40 -50.87 -12.52
N MET A 3 7.87 -50.91 -11.27
CA MET A 3 8.15 -49.73 -10.44
C MET A 3 9.64 -49.44 -10.48
N HIS A 4 10.04 -48.25 -10.94
CA HIS A 4 11.43 -47.80 -10.88
C HIS A 4 11.56 -46.69 -9.83
N LEU A 5 12.29 -46.99 -8.74
CA LEU A 5 12.75 -46.00 -7.77
C LEU A 5 14.02 -45.33 -8.29
N ILE A 6 14.00 -44.02 -8.47
CA ILE A 6 15.21 -43.23 -8.70
C ILE A 6 15.45 -42.39 -7.43
N GLN A 7 16.49 -42.74 -6.67
CA GLN A 7 16.99 -41.92 -5.56
C GLN A 7 18.07 -40.96 -6.07
N LYS A 8 17.92 -39.66 -5.80
CA LYS A 8 19.02 -38.67 -5.88
C LYS A 8 19.37 -38.20 -4.47
N PRO A 9 20.66 -38.18 -4.08
CA PRO A 9 21.05 -37.67 -2.77
C PRO A 9 21.42 -36.17 -2.85
N ARG A 10 20.76 -35.33 -2.05
CA ARG A 10 21.33 -34.09 -1.50
C ARG A 10 20.46 -33.59 -0.34
N GLY A 11 21.06 -33.54 0.86
CA GLY A 11 20.67 -32.68 1.98
C GLY A 11 19.34 -32.95 2.69
N LYS A 12 19.39 -33.75 3.77
CA LYS A 12 18.46 -33.87 4.91
C LYS A 12 17.01 -33.37 4.71
N GLU A 13 16.21 -34.06 3.90
CA GLU A 13 14.78 -34.33 4.13
C GLU A 13 14.33 -35.40 3.10
N LYS A 14 13.66 -36.46 3.56
CA LYS A 14 13.23 -37.59 2.71
C LYS A 14 11.80 -37.34 2.22
N THR A 15 11.65 -36.79 1.02
CA THR A 15 10.36 -36.76 0.31
C THR A 15 10.42 -37.77 -0.84
N SER A 16 9.58 -38.81 -0.80
CA SER A 16 9.47 -39.80 -1.89
C SER A 16 8.25 -39.46 -2.73
N ILE A 17 8.44 -39.05 -3.99
CA ILE A 17 7.35 -38.81 -4.94
C ILE A 17 7.15 -40.06 -5.79
N ALA A 18 5.95 -40.63 -5.78
CA ALA A 18 5.54 -41.70 -6.68
C ALA A 18 4.76 -41.09 -7.85
N LEU A 19 5.32 -41.15 -9.07
CA LEU A 19 4.64 -40.74 -10.30
C LEU A 19 4.02 -41.96 -10.99
N LEU A 20 2.69 -41.96 -11.12
CA LEU A 20 1.92 -42.92 -11.91
C LEU A 20 1.81 -42.41 -13.35
N LYS A 21 2.44 -43.11 -14.29
CA LYS A 21 2.30 -42.86 -15.74
C LYS A 21 1.23 -43.80 -16.31
N ILE A 22 0.16 -43.25 -16.87
CA ILE A 22 -0.85 -43.98 -17.64
C ILE A 22 -0.45 -43.89 -19.12
N GLU A 23 -0.23 -45.04 -19.78
CA GLU A 23 0.11 -45.12 -21.20
C GLU A 23 -1.08 -45.58 -22.04
N ARG A 24 -1.40 -44.78 -23.08
CA ARG A 24 -2.01 -45.06 -24.41
C ARG A 24 -2.71 -43.76 -24.86
N GLY A 25 -2.44 -43.09 -25.97
CA GLY A 25 -1.59 -43.32 -27.15
C GLY A 25 -2.35 -42.87 -28.40
N LEU A 26 -1.93 -41.78 -29.07
CA LEU A 26 -1.93 -41.58 -30.54
C LEU A 26 -1.41 -40.18 -30.92
N TRP A 27 -0.50 -40.16 -31.89
CA TRP A 27 0.29 -39.05 -32.45
C TRP A 27 -0.53 -38.20 -33.47
N ILE A 28 -0.18 -36.94 -33.78
CA ILE A 28 0.65 -36.50 -34.93
C ILE A 28 1.01 -34.99 -34.82
N SER A 29 2.14 -34.62 -35.43
CA SER A 29 2.96 -33.40 -35.33
C SER A 29 2.58 -32.17 -36.20
N TRP A 30 2.92 -30.98 -35.68
CA TRP A 30 3.62 -29.81 -36.28
C TRP A 30 3.13 -29.12 -37.59
N CYS A 31 2.94 -27.79 -37.43
CA CYS A 31 3.26 -26.65 -38.31
C CYS A 31 2.26 -26.06 -39.33
N LEU A 32 2.08 -24.74 -39.11
CA LEU A 32 1.79 -23.61 -40.04
C LEU A 32 0.33 -23.18 -40.33
N ALA A 33 0.02 -22.02 -39.74
CA ALA A 33 -0.46 -20.78 -40.38
C ALA A 33 -1.96 -20.57 -40.67
N VAL A 34 -2.46 -19.51 -40.02
CA VAL A 34 -3.25 -18.41 -40.61
C VAL A 34 -4.75 -18.63 -40.85
N LEU A 35 -5.53 -17.75 -40.20
CA LEU A 35 -6.89 -17.30 -40.52
C LEU A 35 -8.04 -18.31 -40.42
N ALA A 36 -8.70 -18.30 -39.25
CA ALA A 36 -10.15 -18.25 -39.20
C ALA A 36 -10.58 -17.37 -38.02
N CYS A 37 -10.83 -16.09 -38.33
CA CYS A 37 -11.73 -15.26 -37.55
C CYS A 37 -13.10 -15.96 -37.53
N ILE A 38 -13.50 -16.47 -36.36
CA ILE A 38 -14.90 -16.58 -36.00
C ILE A 38 -15.01 -16.03 -34.57
N GLU A 39 -15.54 -14.82 -34.51
CA GLU A 39 -16.29 -14.19 -33.44
C GLU A 39 -16.63 -15.12 -32.26
N CYS A 40 -15.91 -14.93 -31.17
CA CYS A 40 -16.44 -15.01 -29.81
C CYS A 40 -15.75 -13.92 -29.01
N SER A 41 -16.16 -12.68 -29.26
CA SER A 41 -16.11 -11.57 -28.32
C SER A 41 -16.81 -12.01 -27.03
N THR A 42 -16.05 -12.65 -26.16
CA THR A 42 -16.39 -12.74 -24.74
C THR A 42 -15.53 -11.70 -24.05
N PRO A 43 -16.11 -10.72 -23.34
CA PRO A 43 -15.33 -9.91 -22.43
C PRO A 43 -14.69 -10.89 -21.44
N LEU A 44 -13.38 -10.76 -21.22
CA LEU A 44 -12.72 -11.33 -20.05
C LEU A 44 -13.33 -10.69 -18.80
N THR A 45 -14.53 -11.15 -18.45
CA THR A 45 -15.04 -11.00 -17.10
C THR A 45 -14.10 -11.84 -16.24
N HIS A 46 -13.42 -11.21 -15.28
CA HIS A 46 -12.80 -11.88 -14.16
C HIS A 46 -13.90 -12.59 -13.35
N SER A 47 -14.47 -13.65 -13.89
CA SER A 47 -15.25 -14.61 -13.13
C SER A 47 -14.24 -15.43 -12.34
N GLN A 48 -14.15 -15.12 -11.05
CA GLN A 48 -13.43 -15.94 -10.08
C GLN A 48 -13.99 -17.36 -10.16
N GLN A 49 -13.23 -18.30 -10.72
CA GLN A 49 -13.63 -19.70 -10.68
C GLN A 49 -13.45 -20.21 -9.24
N PRO A 50 -14.49 -20.76 -8.60
CA PRO A 50 -14.38 -21.32 -7.25
C PRO A 50 -13.49 -22.58 -7.27
N ILE A 51 -12.63 -22.71 -6.26
CA ILE A 51 -11.82 -23.91 -6.02
C ILE A 51 -12.76 -25.10 -5.74
N SER A 52 -12.45 -26.28 -6.28
CA SER A 52 -13.30 -27.48 -6.12
C SER A 52 -13.39 -27.95 -4.66
N ARG A 53 -14.62 -28.14 -4.17
CA ARG A 53 -15.00 -28.61 -2.81
C ARG A 53 -14.24 -29.86 -2.30
N GLU A 54 -13.82 -30.76 -3.18
CA GLU A 54 -13.17 -32.02 -2.77
C GLU A 54 -11.74 -31.84 -2.24
N ARG A 55 -11.02 -30.79 -2.65
CA ARG A 55 -9.63 -30.55 -2.22
C ARG A 55 -9.50 -29.78 -0.91
N ILE A 56 -10.45 -28.90 -0.58
CA ILE A 56 -10.48 -28.16 0.69
C ILE A 56 -10.67 -29.13 1.86
N ARG A 57 -11.47 -30.19 1.69
CA ARG A 57 -11.69 -31.24 2.71
C ARG A 57 -10.44 -32.06 3.08
N SER A 58 -9.40 -32.04 2.24
CA SER A 58 -8.15 -32.77 2.54
C SER A 58 -7.19 -32.01 3.46
N LEU A 59 -7.49 -30.74 3.73
CA LEU A 59 -6.80 -29.87 4.67
C LEU A 59 -7.63 -29.89 5.96
N SER A 60 -7.11 -30.51 7.01
CA SER A 60 -7.84 -30.70 8.27
C SER A 60 -8.25 -29.36 8.89
N VAL A 61 -9.51 -28.99 8.70
CA VAL A 61 -10.22 -28.05 9.57
C VAL A 61 -10.58 -28.86 10.82
N GLU A 62 -9.80 -28.74 11.89
CA GLU A 62 -10.22 -29.27 13.18
C GLU A 62 -11.41 -28.42 13.67
N SER A 63 -12.63 -28.91 13.43
CA SER A 63 -13.78 -28.46 14.18
C SER A 63 -13.65 -28.99 15.61
N ASN A 64 -12.91 -28.28 16.46
CA ASN A 64 -13.09 -28.49 17.90
C ASN A 64 -14.50 -28.05 18.26
N ASP A 65 -15.20 -28.89 19.03
CA ASP A 65 -16.60 -28.72 19.47
C ASP A 65 -16.85 -27.48 20.37
N GLN A 66 -16.00 -26.45 20.29
CA GLN A 66 -16.15 -25.16 20.94
C GLN A 66 -15.97 -24.01 19.96
N ASN A 67 -17.09 -23.59 19.36
CA ASN A 67 -17.48 -22.23 18.95
C ASN A 67 -16.53 -21.30 18.16
N HIS A 68 -15.36 -21.72 17.72
CA HIS A 68 -14.50 -20.97 16.80
C HIS A 68 -13.97 -21.90 15.72
N LEU A 69 -14.24 -21.57 14.45
CA LEU A 69 -13.40 -22.01 13.34
C LEU A 69 -12.04 -21.33 13.57
N ILE A 70 -11.17 -21.97 14.36
CA ILE A 70 -9.76 -21.65 14.37
C ILE A 70 -9.23 -22.34 13.12
N ILE A 71 -9.27 -21.65 11.98
CA ILE A 71 -8.40 -22.03 10.88
C ILE A 71 -7.00 -21.81 11.44
N SER A 72 -6.30 -22.87 11.83
CA SER A 72 -4.89 -22.77 12.20
C SER A 72 -4.16 -22.24 10.97
N SER A 73 -3.89 -20.94 11.00
CA SER A 73 -3.54 -20.14 9.84
C SER A 73 -2.39 -20.75 9.05
N ASN A 74 -1.40 -21.35 9.71
CA ASN A 74 -0.15 -21.74 9.06
C ASN A 74 -0.30 -22.88 8.02
N ASP A 75 -1.07 -23.92 8.31
CA ASP A 75 -1.24 -25.05 7.36
C ASP A 75 -2.17 -24.66 6.19
N TRP A 76 -3.23 -23.90 6.47
CA TRP A 76 -4.15 -23.40 5.45
C TRP A 76 -3.49 -22.33 4.55
N LEU A 77 -2.74 -21.37 5.13
CA LEU A 77 -2.01 -20.33 4.38
C LEU A 77 -0.91 -20.94 3.50
N GLY A 78 -0.12 -21.86 4.05
CA GLY A 78 0.91 -22.56 3.30
C GLY A 78 0.34 -23.36 2.12
N SER A 79 -0.85 -23.97 2.31
CA SER A 79 -1.53 -24.72 1.25
C SER A 79 -2.20 -23.84 0.17
N THR A 80 -2.57 -22.61 0.52
CA THR A 80 -3.22 -21.65 -0.40
C THR A 80 -2.21 -20.72 -1.09
N GLY A 81 -0.91 -20.79 -0.76
CA GLY A 81 0.08 -19.90 -1.34
C GLY A 81 -0.04 -18.45 -0.85
N LEU A 82 -0.66 -18.25 0.31
CA LEU A 82 -0.80 -16.95 0.97
C LEU A 82 0.18 -16.83 2.12
N GLU A 83 0.67 -15.61 2.34
CA GLU A 83 1.47 -15.23 3.50
C GLU A 83 0.76 -14.08 4.22
N VAL A 84 0.78 -14.09 5.56
CA VAL A 84 0.26 -13.00 6.40
C VAL A 84 1.43 -12.14 6.88
N PRO A 85 1.24 -10.82 7.12
CA PRO A 85 2.29 -10.01 7.69
C PRO A 85 2.70 -10.54 9.06
N HIS A 86 3.99 -10.82 9.26
CA HIS A 86 4.50 -11.35 10.53
C HIS A 86 4.29 -10.41 11.73
N TRP A 87 3.92 -9.15 11.49
CA TRP A 87 3.58 -8.14 12.49
C TRP A 87 2.07 -7.99 12.71
N MET A 88 1.21 -8.73 12.00
CA MET A 88 -0.24 -8.77 12.21
C MET A 88 -0.67 -10.10 12.81
N ASP A 89 -1.82 -10.10 13.48
CA ASP A 89 -2.47 -11.33 13.93
C ASP A 89 -2.88 -12.17 12.71
N PRO A 90 -2.42 -13.44 12.58
CA PRO A 90 -2.72 -14.27 11.41
C PRO A 90 -4.11 -14.89 11.42
N LEU A 91 -4.96 -14.51 12.37
CA LEU A 91 -6.33 -15.00 12.45
C LEU A 91 -7.26 -14.23 11.51
N PHE A 92 -8.07 -14.98 10.79
CA PHE A 92 -9.24 -14.47 10.10
C PHE A 92 -10.18 -13.76 11.08
N GLN A 93 -10.49 -12.49 10.79
CA GLN A 93 -11.45 -11.73 11.57
C GLN A 93 -12.88 -12.05 11.12
N PRO A 94 -13.74 -12.57 12.01
CA PRO A 94 -15.12 -12.86 11.64
C PRO A 94 -15.91 -11.56 11.50
N HIS A 95 -16.70 -11.48 10.44
CA HIS A 95 -17.55 -10.34 10.15
C HIS A 95 -19.05 -10.75 10.21
N PRO A 96 -19.94 -9.85 10.66
CA PRO A 96 -21.37 -10.14 10.75
C PRO A 96 -22.04 -10.50 9.41
N ASP A 97 -21.49 -10.08 8.28
CA ASP A 97 -21.97 -10.45 6.93
C ASP A 97 -21.79 -11.95 6.57
N GLY A 98 -21.24 -12.76 7.48
CA GLY A 98 -21.00 -14.19 7.28
C GLY A 98 -19.63 -14.53 6.70
N TRP A 99 -18.84 -13.53 6.30
CA TRP A 99 -17.48 -13.70 5.80
C TRP A 99 -16.44 -13.58 6.92
N TYR A 100 -15.26 -14.10 6.62
CA TYR A 100 -14.06 -13.96 7.43
C TYR A 100 -13.03 -13.20 6.62
N TYR A 101 -12.41 -12.18 7.21
CA TYR A 101 -11.48 -11.29 6.51
C TYR A 101 -10.05 -11.47 7.02
N LEU A 102 -9.09 -11.42 6.10
CA LEU A 102 -7.67 -11.57 6.42
C LEU A 102 -6.81 -10.71 5.50
N VAL A 103 -5.84 -10.02 6.08
CA VAL A 103 -4.81 -9.33 5.31
C VAL A 103 -3.70 -10.33 4.97
N ALA A 104 -3.45 -10.53 3.68
CA ALA A 104 -2.43 -11.46 3.21
C ALA A 104 -1.88 -11.03 1.84
N ARG A 105 -0.69 -11.54 1.50
CA ARG A 105 -0.08 -11.40 0.16
C ARG A 105 0.09 -12.77 -0.48
N LYS A 106 0.07 -12.80 -1.81
CA LYS A 106 0.35 -14.02 -2.57
C LYS A 106 1.85 -14.28 -2.64
N ILE A 107 2.26 -15.52 -2.36
CA ILE A 107 3.67 -15.96 -2.40
C ILE A 107 3.93 -17.13 -3.36
N SER A 108 2.89 -17.77 -3.90
CA SER A 108 3.04 -18.81 -4.92
C SER A 108 1.86 -18.84 -5.89
N GLU A 109 2.07 -19.38 -7.10
CA GLU A 109 1.07 -19.48 -8.17
C GLU A 109 -0.06 -20.48 -7.89
N ASN A 110 0.03 -21.26 -6.81
CA ASN A 110 -0.93 -22.33 -6.56
C ASN A 110 -2.19 -21.84 -5.82
N MET A 111 -3.36 -22.24 -6.35
CA MET A 111 -4.69 -22.27 -5.72
C MET A 111 -5.49 -20.97 -5.59
N VAL A 112 -4.91 -19.79 -5.77
CA VAL A 112 -5.59 -18.51 -5.54
C VAL A 112 -5.52 -17.62 -6.79
N PRO A 113 -6.53 -16.75 -7.09
CA PRO A 113 -6.57 -15.94 -8.31
C PRO A 113 -5.23 -15.27 -8.64
N GLU A 114 -4.93 -15.14 -9.93
CA GLU A 114 -3.73 -14.48 -10.41
C GLU A 114 -3.79 -12.98 -10.05
N VAL A 115 -2.76 -12.51 -9.34
CA VAL A 115 -2.58 -11.10 -9.03
C VAL A 115 -1.11 -10.81 -9.27
N ASP A 116 -0.82 -9.88 -10.17
CA ASP A 116 0.56 -9.45 -10.47
C ASP A 116 1.12 -8.51 -9.40
N THR A 117 0.37 -8.28 -8.32
CA THR A 117 0.83 -7.48 -7.18
C THR A 117 1.46 -8.39 -6.11
N THR A 118 2.60 -7.96 -5.59
CA THR A 118 3.26 -8.56 -4.40
C THR A 118 2.98 -7.74 -3.13
N GLY A 119 1.95 -6.87 -3.20
CA GLY A 119 1.49 -6.03 -2.10
C GLY A 119 0.66 -6.81 -1.09
N TRP A 120 0.19 -6.13 -0.06
CA TRP A 120 -0.78 -6.72 0.87
C TRP A 120 -2.19 -6.43 0.38
N ASP A 121 -3.04 -7.45 0.42
CA ASP A 121 -4.42 -7.37 -0.02
C ASP A 121 -5.34 -7.84 1.11
N LEU A 122 -6.60 -7.41 1.09
CA LEU A 122 -7.64 -7.92 1.98
C LEU A 122 -8.35 -9.08 1.28
N TRP A 123 -8.19 -10.27 1.84
CA TRP A 123 -8.86 -11.49 1.43
C TRP A 123 -10.10 -11.72 2.27
N ARG A 124 -11.09 -12.43 1.70
CA ARG A 124 -12.22 -12.94 2.44
C ARG A 124 -12.51 -14.41 2.14
N TYR A 125 -12.98 -15.12 3.15
CA TYR A 125 -13.38 -16.52 3.10
C TYR A 125 -14.81 -16.70 3.60
N HIS A 126 -15.62 -17.46 2.87
CA HIS A 126 -16.97 -17.78 3.30
C HIS A 126 -17.06 -19.25 3.76
N PRO A 127 -17.39 -19.52 5.03
CA PRO A 127 -17.27 -20.85 5.63
C PRO A 127 -18.29 -21.87 5.11
N ARG A 128 -19.44 -21.40 4.57
CA ARG A 128 -20.50 -22.31 4.07
C ARG A 128 -20.33 -22.66 2.60
N THR A 129 -19.81 -21.73 1.80
CA THR A 129 -19.59 -21.93 0.36
C THR A 129 -18.15 -22.34 0.05
N GLU A 130 -17.25 -22.19 1.03
CA GLU A 130 -15.82 -22.44 0.93
C GLU A 130 -15.12 -21.56 -0.13
N VAL A 131 -15.74 -20.43 -0.48
CA VAL A 131 -15.18 -19.46 -1.44
C VAL A 131 -14.11 -18.62 -0.76
N VAL A 132 -12.98 -18.43 -1.45
CA VAL A 132 -11.90 -17.52 -1.09
C VAL A 132 -11.74 -16.52 -2.22
N GLU A 133 -11.73 -15.24 -1.88
CA GLU A 133 -11.61 -14.17 -2.87
C GLU A 133 -10.96 -12.91 -2.31
N ILE A 134 -10.48 -12.06 -3.20
CA ILE A 134 -9.94 -10.74 -2.86
C ILE A 134 -11.10 -9.78 -2.67
N HIS A 135 -11.11 -9.12 -1.52
CA HIS A 135 -12.06 -8.07 -1.22
C HIS A 135 -11.54 -6.68 -1.62
N ALA A 136 -10.26 -6.39 -1.40
CA ALA A 136 -9.62 -5.12 -1.78
C ALA A 136 -8.10 -5.32 -1.93
N THR A 137 -7.44 -4.47 -2.72
CA THR A 137 -5.99 -4.54 -2.97
C THR A 137 -5.29 -3.21 -2.66
N GLY A 138 -3.97 -3.19 -2.83
CA GLY A 138 -3.23 -1.93 -2.83
C GLY A 138 -2.88 -1.39 -1.45
N LEU A 139 -2.70 -2.27 -0.46
CA LEU A 139 -2.21 -1.92 0.87
C LEU A 139 -0.68 -2.04 0.91
N ARG A 140 -0.01 -1.06 1.55
CA ARG A 140 1.45 -0.98 1.56
C ARG A 140 2.08 -1.81 2.66
N LEU A 141 1.75 -1.49 3.90
CA LEU A 141 2.22 -2.16 5.12
C LEU A 141 1.09 -2.01 6.16
N PRO A 142 0.04 -2.83 6.06
CA PRO A 142 -1.10 -2.80 6.98
C PRO A 142 -0.68 -3.23 8.38
N PHE A 143 -1.22 -2.58 9.41
CA PHE A 143 -0.92 -2.82 10.83
C PHE A 143 -2.10 -3.36 11.62
N SER A 144 -3.32 -3.00 11.21
CA SER A 144 -4.53 -3.37 11.94
C SER A 144 -5.69 -3.48 10.96
N LEU A 145 -6.48 -4.53 11.13
CA LEU A 145 -7.82 -4.68 10.54
C LEU A 145 -8.83 -4.58 11.68
N THR A 146 -9.90 -3.81 11.51
CA THR A 146 -11.00 -3.71 12.47
C THR A 146 -12.31 -3.39 11.76
N GLN A 147 -13.42 -3.47 12.50
CA GLN A 147 -14.75 -3.07 12.05
C GLN A 147 -15.45 -2.16 13.05
N ASP A 148 -16.37 -1.31 12.59
CA ASP A 148 -17.31 -0.60 13.46
C ASP A 148 -18.51 -1.47 13.86
N SER A 149 -19.46 -0.90 14.60
CA SER A 149 -20.72 -1.58 14.96
C SER A 149 -21.71 -1.69 13.79
N TRP A 150 -21.40 -1.11 12.63
CA TRP A 150 -22.20 -1.12 11.41
C TRP A 150 -21.65 -2.08 10.35
N GLY A 151 -20.57 -2.81 10.65
CA GLY A 151 -19.94 -3.74 9.71
C GLY A 151 -19.14 -3.03 8.61
N ASN A 152 -18.73 -1.79 8.82
CA ASN A 152 -17.76 -1.15 7.94
C ASN A 152 -16.35 -1.63 8.33
N LEU A 153 -15.56 -2.03 7.35
CA LEU A 153 -14.19 -2.50 7.53
C LEU A 153 -13.20 -1.33 7.46
N PHE A 154 -12.16 -1.40 8.29
CA PHE A 154 -11.11 -0.39 8.31
C PHE A 154 -9.74 -1.00 8.49
N ILE A 155 -8.76 -0.40 7.81
CA ILE A 155 -7.35 -0.80 7.90
C ILE A 155 -6.49 0.42 8.23
N MET A 156 -5.58 0.24 9.20
CA MET A 156 -4.45 1.15 9.37
C MET A 156 -3.30 0.67 8.49
N ASP A 157 -2.81 1.52 7.60
CA ASP A 157 -1.79 1.19 6.62
C ASP A 157 -0.63 2.19 6.68
N ALA A 158 0.61 1.75 6.48
CA ALA A 158 1.72 2.68 6.38
C ALA A 158 1.62 3.50 5.10
N ILE A 159 1.87 4.80 5.22
CA ILE A 159 1.97 5.64 4.04
C ILE A 159 3.38 5.53 3.47
N GLY A 160 4.40 5.64 4.33
CA GLY A 160 5.79 5.76 3.90
C GLY A 160 6.80 5.06 4.81
N PRO A 161 8.09 5.32 4.56
CA PRO A 161 9.10 5.29 5.62
C PRO A 161 8.60 5.97 6.91
N PRO A 162 9.20 5.65 8.08
CA PRO A 162 8.65 6.04 9.39
C PRO A 162 8.25 7.51 9.55
N HIS A 163 8.96 8.44 8.92
CA HIS A 163 8.66 9.88 9.02
C HIS A 163 7.38 10.34 8.29
N PHE A 164 6.81 9.54 7.38
CA PHE A 164 5.58 9.90 6.65
C PHE A 164 4.29 9.51 7.38
N GLY A 165 4.36 8.69 8.43
CA GLY A 165 3.20 8.30 9.24
C GLY A 165 2.37 7.14 8.67
N THR A 166 1.12 7.04 9.14
CA THR A 166 0.13 6.01 8.74
C THR A 166 -1.18 6.62 8.26
N ARG A 167 -1.88 5.93 7.35
CA ARG A 167 -3.23 6.30 6.87
C ARG A 167 -4.27 5.37 7.48
N TRP A 168 -5.42 5.94 7.82
CA TRP A 168 -6.61 5.18 8.19
C TRP A 168 -7.49 5.03 6.96
N LEU A 169 -7.80 3.80 6.56
CA LEU A 169 -8.60 3.49 5.38
C LEU A 169 -9.94 2.89 5.82
N GLN A 170 -11.05 3.33 5.21
CA GLN A 170 -12.25 2.49 5.17
C GLN A 170 -12.17 1.62 3.92
N ILE A 171 -12.44 0.33 4.11
CA ILE A 171 -12.31 -0.67 3.07
C ILE A 171 -13.63 -0.87 2.34
N TYR A 172 -13.56 -0.77 1.01
CA TYR A 172 -14.68 -0.95 0.12
C TYR A 172 -14.44 -2.13 -0.84
N PRO A 173 -15.50 -2.86 -1.24
CA PRO A 173 -15.35 -4.02 -2.11
C PRO A 173 -14.76 -3.65 -3.49
N CYS A 174 -13.83 -4.46 -3.96
CA CYS A 174 -13.13 -4.34 -5.24
C CYS A 174 -12.32 -3.04 -5.39
N GLU A 175 -12.03 -2.35 -4.29
CA GLU A 175 -11.21 -1.13 -4.31
C GLU A 175 -9.72 -1.48 -4.30
N ASP A 176 -8.92 -0.58 -4.87
CA ASP A 176 -7.46 -0.64 -4.82
C ASP A 176 -6.88 0.68 -4.28
N TYR A 177 -6.27 0.59 -3.10
CA TYR A 177 -5.75 1.71 -2.32
C TYR A 177 -4.39 2.23 -2.81
N GLY A 178 -3.94 1.76 -3.97
CA GLY A 178 -2.95 2.39 -4.81
C GLY A 178 -1.51 1.92 -4.63
N TRP A 179 -1.21 1.16 -3.57
CA TRP A 179 0.14 0.62 -3.40
C TRP A 179 0.36 -0.54 -4.36
N MET A 180 1.29 -0.39 -5.29
CA MET A 180 1.68 -1.45 -6.20
C MET A 180 3.06 -1.98 -5.81
N SER A 181 3.17 -3.27 -5.49
CA SER A 181 4.48 -3.94 -5.42
C SER A 181 4.59 -4.94 -6.55
N SER A 182 5.78 -5.08 -7.14
CA SER A 182 6.03 -6.03 -8.23
C SER A 182 7.10 -7.05 -7.83
N SER A 183 7.00 -8.26 -8.39
CA SER A 183 8.09 -9.24 -8.36
C SER A 183 9.31 -8.75 -9.15
N ASN A 184 9.10 -7.94 -10.19
CA ASN A 184 10.15 -7.28 -10.96
C ASN A 184 10.87 -6.22 -10.10
N PRO A 185 12.20 -6.35 -9.84
CA PRO A 185 12.95 -5.41 -9.02
C PRO A 185 12.91 -3.96 -9.51
N LEU A 186 12.89 -3.74 -10.83
CA LEU A 186 12.80 -2.42 -11.44
C LEU A 186 11.45 -1.78 -11.15
N ARG A 187 10.36 -2.44 -11.53
CA ARG A 187 9.00 -1.96 -11.30
C ARG A 187 8.73 -1.73 -9.81
N ARG A 188 9.20 -2.64 -8.94
CA ARG A 188 9.11 -2.46 -7.48
C ARG A 188 9.76 -1.17 -7.02
N ARG A 189 10.97 -0.88 -7.50
CA ARG A 189 11.71 0.33 -7.13
C ARG A 189 11.03 1.59 -7.66
N PHE A 190 10.52 1.57 -8.88
CA PHE A 190 9.78 2.70 -9.44
C PHE A 190 8.44 2.94 -8.75
N ASN A 191 7.68 1.88 -8.44
CA ASN A 191 6.47 2.04 -7.64
C ASN A 191 6.77 2.67 -6.28
N GLN A 192 7.87 2.27 -5.63
CA GLN A 192 8.31 2.88 -4.38
C GLN A 192 8.60 4.39 -4.54
N ILE A 193 9.32 4.76 -5.61
CA ILE A 193 9.64 6.16 -5.91
C ILE A 193 8.37 6.97 -6.19
N ILE A 194 7.54 6.51 -7.12
CA ILE A 194 6.27 7.17 -7.49
C ILE A 194 5.45 7.41 -6.23
N TRP A 195 5.32 6.38 -5.40
CA TRP A 195 4.55 6.44 -4.19
C TRP A 195 5.13 7.43 -3.16
N ASP A 196 6.44 7.38 -2.89
CA ASP A 196 7.07 8.28 -1.92
C ASP A 196 7.05 9.75 -2.39
N GLU A 197 7.26 10.00 -3.68
CA GLU A 197 7.17 11.35 -4.27
C GLU A 197 5.72 11.87 -4.23
N GLU A 198 4.74 11.03 -4.54
CA GLU A 198 3.33 11.38 -4.38
C GLU A 198 3.00 11.75 -2.93
N ILE A 199 3.50 10.98 -1.96
CA ILE A 199 3.28 11.30 -0.54
C ILE A 199 3.92 12.63 -0.17
N ALA A 200 5.17 12.85 -0.56
CA ALA A 200 5.88 14.09 -0.25
C ALA A 200 5.15 15.33 -0.80
N GLU A 201 4.44 15.17 -1.92
CA GLU A 201 3.64 16.22 -2.54
C GLU A 201 2.22 16.37 -1.95
N GLY A 202 1.88 15.57 -0.94
CA GLY A 202 0.52 15.54 -0.36
C GLY A 202 -0.52 14.88 -1.28
N PHE A 203 -0.08 14.18 -2.33
CA PHE A 203 -0.96 13.53 -3.31
C PHE A 203 -1.94 12.51 -2.70
N PRO A 204 -1.62 11.75 -1.64
CA PRO A 204 -2.62 10.91 -0.98
C PRO A 204 -3.84 11.68 -0.47
N GLN A 205 -3.68 12.98 -0.15
CA GLN A 205 -4.77 13.86 0.24
C GLN A 205 -5.46 14.50 -0.98
N SER A 206 -4.79 14.69 -2.11
CA SER A 206 -5.45 15.09 -3.37
C SER A 206 -6.09 13.91 -4.12
N ARG A 207 -5.75 12.65 -3.80
CA ARG A 207 -6.36 11.45 -4.40
C ARG A 207 -7.88 11.40 -4.19
N TYR A 208 -8.41 11.99 -3.12
CA TYR A 208 -9.88 12.11 -2.96
C TYR A 208 -10.54 12.92 -4.09
N GLU A 209 -9.78 13.83 -4.70
CA GLU A 209 -10.23 14.67 -5.80
C GLU A 209 -10.07 13.95 -7.14
N THR A 210 -9.00 13.16 -7.32
CA THR A 210 -8.59 12.62 -8.62
C THR A 210 -8.91 11.14 -8.85
N LEU A 211 -9.03 10.34 -7.79
CA LEU A 211 -9.35 8.91 -7.86
C LEU A 211 -10.62 8.63 -7.05
N PRO A 212 -11.34 7.53 -7.36
CA PRO A 212 -12.58 7.21 -6.67
C PRO A 212 -12.40 7.03 -5.15
N PHE A 213 -11.22 6.67 -4.64
CA PHE A 213 -10.98 6.58 -3.20
C PHE A 213 -9.64 7.13 -2.69
N GLY A 214 -9.68 7.63 -1.45
CA GLY A 214 -8.53 8.05 -0.66
C GLY A 214 -8.53 7.41 0.73
N ALA A 215 -7.68 7.92 1.63
CA ALA A 215 -7.70 7.50 3.03
C ALA A 215 -8.98 7.96 3.74
N ILE A 216 -9.06 8.01 5.05
CA ILE A 216 -10.03 8.81 5.83
C ILE A 216 -9.27 9.95 6.48
N HIS A 217 -8.12 9.57 7.05
CA HIS A 217 -7.21 10.48 7.70
C HIS A 217 -5.77 9.97 7.63
N TYR A 218 -4.86 10.90 7.87
CA TYR A 218 -3.42 10.72 7.90
C TYR A 218 -2.93 11.02 9.31
N PHE A 219 -2.34 10.03 9.99
CA PHE A 219 -1.77 10.21 11.32
C PHE A 219 -0.29 10.60 11.21
N GLU A 220 -0.01 11.87 11.47
CA GLU A 220 1.36 12.36 11.65
C GLU A 220 1.99 11.77 12.91
N GLY A 221 3.24 11.32 12.80
CA GLY A 221 4.03 10.86 13.95
C GLY A 221 3.67 9.46 14.47
N ILE A 222 2.70 8.75 13.89
CA ILE A 222 2.61 7.29 14.03
C ILE A 222 3.60 6.71 13.02
N SER A 223 4.86 6.63 13.42
CA SER A 223 5.95 6.27 12.52
C SER A 223 6.02 4.75 12.33
N SER A 224 6.09 4.28 11.09
CA SER A 224 6.06 2.86 10.65
C SER A 224 7.20 1.94 11.12
N GLY A 225 7.84 2.24 12.25
CA GLY A 225 8.80 1.36 12.94
C GLY A 225 8.20 0.43 13.98
N LEU A 226 6.91 0.07 13.89
CA LEU A 226 6.16 -0.41 15.06
C LEU A 226 5.47 -1.76 14.94
N VAL A 227 5.86 -2.62 15.88
CA VAL A 227 5.37 -3.97 16.09
C VAL A 227 3.93 -4.01 16.64
N ASN A 228 3.35 -2.91 17.17
CA ASN A 228 2.14 -3.01 18.00
C ASN A 228 1.08 -1.90 17.80
N ALA A 229 0.94 -1.33 16.59
CA ALA A 229 -0.11 -0.35 16.34
C ALA A 229 -1.48 -1.04 16.19
N THR A 230 -2.28 -1.12 17.26
CA THR A 230 -3.59 -1.80 17.25
C THR A 230 -4.72 -0.79 17.29
N ALA A 231 -5.62 -0.86 16.30
CA ALA A 231 -6.86 -0.09 16.29
C ALA A 231 -8.02 -0.93 16.84
N LEU A 232 -8.76 -0.35 17.79
CA LEU A 232 -9.87 -0.98 18.48
C LEU A 232 -11.11 -0.08 18.37
N SER A 233 -12.25 -0.63 17.95
CA SER A 233 -13.52 0.11 17.93
C SER A 233 -14.16 0.14 19.34
N GLY A 234 -14.52 1.31 19.88
CA GLY A 234 -15.18 1.47 21.20
C GLY A 234 -16.57 2.12 21.10
N SER A 235 -17.49 2.09 22.08
CA SER A 235 -17.53 1.50 23.43
C SER A 235 -18.99 1.31 23.92
N GLY A 236 -19.96 1.11 23.02
CA GLY A 236 -21.38 1.03 23.39
C GLY A 236 -22.04 2.38 23.74
N THR A 237 -21.35 3.50 23.59
CA THR A 237 -21.86 4.87 23.90
C THR A 237 -22.40 5.64 22.68
N GLY A 238 -22.75 4.95 21.59
CA GLY A 238 -23.40 5.55 20.41
C GLY A 238 -22.52 6.37 19.45
N ALA A 239 -21.34 6.83 19.88
CA ALA A 239 -20.36 7.47 18.99
C ALA A 239 -19.39 6.43 18.42
N GLN A 240 -19.23 6.38 17.09
CA GLN A 240 -18.20 5.57 16.44
C GLN A 240 -16.82 6.14 16.76
N SER A 241 -16.21 5.65 17.83
CA SER A 241 -14.88 6.05 18.27
C SER A 241 -13.92 4.88 18.07
N TYR A 242 -12.73 5.20 17.61
CA TYR A 242 -11.63 4.25 17.55
C TYR A 242 -10.56 4.65 18.55
N LEU A 243 -9.90 3.64 19.07
CA LEU A 243 -8.76 3.74 19.94
C LEU A 243 -7.57 3.13 19.22
N VAL A 244 -6.53 3.91 19.01
CA VAL A 244 -5.24 3.38 18.56
C VAL A 244 -4.25 3.45 19.68
N ALA A 245 -3.61 2.31 19.94
CA ALA A 245 -2.40 2.26 20.73
C ALA A 245 -1.23 2.13 19.76
N GLY A 246 -0.24 3.03 19.82
CA GLY A 246 0.96 2.98 19.00
C GLY A 246 1.99 4.02 19.44
N ILE A 247 3.25 3.97 18.97
CA ILE A 247 4.17 5.09 19.21
C ILE A 247 3.66 6.29 18.41
N PHE A 248 3.44 7.37 19.15
CA PHE A 248 3.03 8.65 18.61
C PHE A 248 4.14 9.66 18.85
N LYS A 249 4.52 10.43 17.83
CA LYS A 249 5.61 11.41 17.84
C LYS A 249 6.94 10.81 18.35
N GLU A 250 7.27 9.61 17.86
CA GLU A 250 8.58 8.95 17.99
C GLU A 250 9.13 8.74 19.41
N THR A 251 8.32 8.94 20.45
CA THR A 251 8.84 8.97 21.84
C THR A 251 8.08 8.08 22.82
N ARG A 252 6.77 7.84 22.64
CA ARG A 252 6.00 6.99 23.56
C ARG A 252 4.82 6.27 22.90
N HIS A 253 4.56 5.04 23.37
CA HIS A 253 3.30 4.35 23.16
C HIS A 253 2.13 5.17 23.73
N THR A 254 1.21 5.61 22.89
CA THR A 254 0.09 6.49 23.26
C THR A 254 -1.21 5.84 22.83
N LEU A 255 -2.19 5.85 23.73
CA LEU A 255 -3.58 5.54 23.41
C LEU A 255 -4.25 6.82 22.91
N ILE A 256 -4.69 6.82 21.67
CA ILE A 256 -5.37 7.92 21.01
C ILE A 256 -6.80 7.48 20.76
N ARG A 257 -7.76 8.27 21.23
CA ARG A 257 -9.15 8.16 20.81
C ARG A 257 -9.38 9.13 19.67
N TRP A 258 -10.04 8.69 18.61
CA TRP A 258 -10.67 9.62 17.68
C TRP A 258 -12.10 9.21 17.39
N GLU A 259 -12.90 10.22 17.04
CA GLU A 259 -14.28 10.04 16.61
C GLU A 259 -14.34 10.09 15.09
N GLN A 260 -15.28 9.35 14.50
CA GLN A 260 -15.62 9.48 13.08
C GLN A 260 -17.07 9.91 12.93
N LYS A 261 -17.35 10.58 11.82
CA LYS A 261 -18.69 11.04 11.49
C LYS A 261 -19.05 10.62 10.06
N PRO A 262 -20.29 10.20 9.80
CA PRO A 262 -20.75 9.96 8.45
C PRO A 262 -20.67 11.25 7.62
N ALA A 263 -20.24 11.12 6.38
CA ALA A 263 -20.24 12.15 5.35
C ALA A 263 -20.70 11.51 4.03
N GLY A 264 -22.01 11.35 3.87
CA GLY A 264 -22.60 10.58 2.79
C GLY A 264 -22.47 9.06 3.02
N ALA A 265 -22.00 8.32 2.03
CA ALA A 265 -21.65 6.90 2.09
C ALA A 265 -20.22 6.65 2.64
N PHE A 266 -19.51 7.72 2.99
CA PHE A 266 -18.14 7.71 3.47
C PHE A 266 -18.03 8.24 4.91
N TRP A 267 -16.88 8.03 5.55
CA TRP A 267 -16.59 8.52 6.90
C TRP A 267 -15.47 9.55 6.90
N VAL A 268 -15.68 10.63 7.63
CA VAL A 268 -14.64 11.65 7.87
C VAL A 268 -14.20 11.63 9.32
N MET A 269 -12.95 12.05 9.54
CA MET A 269 -12.42 12.17 10.89
C MET A 269 -13.07 13.34 11.65
N GLY A 270 -13.44 13.05 12.89
CA GLY A 270 -13.88 14.01 13.90
C GLY A 270 -12.75 14.42 14.86
N LYS A 271 -13.05 14.48 16.16
CA LYS A 271 -12.08 14.92 17.17
C LYS A 271 -11.07 13.82 17.47
N ILE A 272 -9.79 14.18 17.59
CA ILE A 272 -8.71 13.33 18.12
C ILE A 272 -8.39 13.79 19.55
N GLN A 273 -8.23 12.84 20.48
CA GLN A 273 -7.89 13.09 21.88
C GLN A 273 -6.90 12.03 22.38
N PRO A 274 -5.74 12.41 22.93
CA PRO A 274 -4.89 11.47 23.65
C PRO A 274 -5.60 11.03 24.94
N VAL A 275 -5.75 9.73 25.12
CA VAL A 275 -6.42 9.11 26.29
C VAL A 275 -5.41 8.82 27.40
N GLY A 276 -4.17 8.49 27.04
CA GLY A 276 -3.09 8.21 27.98
C GLY A 276 -1.82 7.72 27.29
N VAL A 277 -0.72 7.79 28.02
CA VAL A 277 0.56 7.19 27.62
C VAL A 277 0.61 5.78 28.19
N LEU A 278 0.92 4.79 27.35
CA LEU A 278 1.15 3.41 27.74
C LEU A 278 2.65 3.16 27.94
N GLY A 279 3.00 2.23 28.82
CA GLY A 279 4.35 1.64 28.84
C GLY A 279 4.60 0.79 27.59
N GLU A 280 5.77 0.16 27.50
CA GLU A 280 6.04 -0.82 26.44
C GLU A 280 5.04 -1.98 26.52
N PHE A 281 4.26 -2.15 25.46
CA PHE A 281 3.22 -3.16 25.37
C PHE A 281 3.43 -4.05 24.14
N SER A 282 3.05 -5.32 24.26
CA SER A 282 3.04 -6.28 23.15
C SER A 282 1.66 -6.42 22.50
N GLN A 283 0.57 -6.12 23.23
CA GLN A 283 -0.79 -6.27 22.70
C GLN A 283 -1.79 -5.42 23.48
N VAL A 284 -2.79 -4.86 22.78
CA VAL A 284 -3.97 -4.23 23.39
C VAL A 284 -5.23 -4.84 22.77
N THR A 285 -6.15 -5.32 23.59
CA THR A 285 -7.44 -5.88 23.14
C THR A 285 -8.59 -5.42 24.03
N TRP A 286 -9.83 -5.59 23.56
CA TRP A 286 -11.00 -5.42 24.42
C TRP A 286 -11.14 -6.58 25.40
N ASP A 287 -11.49 -6.25 26.63
CA ASP A 287 -11.91 -7.24 27.59
C ASP A 287 -13.31 -7.78 27.25
N ALA A 288 -13.46 -9.11 27.26
CA ALA A 288 -14.73 -9.77 26.98
C ALA A 288 -15.87 -9.32 27.93
N ARG A 289 -15.55 -8.84 29.13
CA ARG A 289 -16.53 -8.37 30.13
C ARG A 289 -16.97 -6.91 29.93
N GLY A 290 -16.28 -6.16 29.05
CA GLY A 290 -16.43 -4.71 28.86
C GLY A 290 -16.11 -3.90 30.13
N PRO A 291 -16.10 -2.55 30.09
CA PRO A 291 -15.52 -1.66 29.09
C PRO A 291 -14.00 -1.47 29.32
N TYR A 292 -13.29 -2.55 29.67
CA TYR A 292 -11.85 -2.50 29.93
C TYR A 292 -11.05 -2.82 28.67
N LEU A 293 -9.88 -2.21 28.53
CA LEU A 293 -8.83 -2.71 27.64
C LEU A 293 -7.92 -3.65 28.43
N GLN A 294 -7.56 -4.75 27.80
CA GLN A 294 -6.51 -5.65 28.24
C GLN A 294 -5.20 -5.22 27.59
N VAL A 295 -4.19 -4.87 28.40
CA VAL A 295 -2.85 -4.49 27.92
C VAL A 295 -1.85 -5.55 28.38
N ARG A 296 -1.11 -6.14 27.43
CA ARG A 296 0.03 -7.02 27.72
C ARG A 296 1.33 -6.25 27.58
N THR A 297 2.19 -6.29 28.59
CA THR A 297 3.50 -5.62 28.61
C THR A 297 4.63 -6.56 28.19
N LEU A 298 5.73 -6.01 27.66
CA LEU A 298 6.88 -6.78 27.16
C LEU A 298 7.87 -7.23 28.25
N ASN A 299 7.70 -6.81 29.50
CA ASN A 299 8.67 -7.08 30.57
C ASN A 299 8.68 -8.57 30.98
N GLY A 300 9.84 -9.19 30.83
CA GLY A 300 10.05 -10.64 30.86
C GLY A 300 9.50 -11.41 32.08
N GLU A 301 9.12 -12.65 31.78
CA GLU A 301 8.80 -13.78 32.67
C GLU A 301 7.49 -13.75 33.48
N ALA A 302 6.73 -12.65 33.48
CA ALA A 302 5.32 -12.68 33.89
C ALA A 302 4.48 -11.74 33.03
N SER A 303 3.59 -12.29 32.20
CA SER A 303 2.60 -11.49 31.48
C SER A 303 1.62 -10.84 32.47
N THR A 304 1.94 -9.67 33.01
CA THR A 304 0.98 -8.90 33.80
C THR A 304 -0.05 -8.34 32.83
N THR A 305 -1.27 -8.86 32.93
CA THR A 305 -2.41 -8.31 32.22
C THR A 305 -2.93 -7.12 33.00
N ASP A 306 -2.53 -5.91 32.60
CA ASP A 306 -3.13 -4.70 33.15
C ASP A 306 -4.47 -4.42 32.45
N ARG A 307 -5.46 -3.99 33.23
CA ARG A 307 -6.76 -3.57 32.71
C ARG A 307 -6.91 -2.07 32.83
N LEU A 308 -7.18 -1.42 31.70
CA LEU A 308 -7.46 0.01 31.64
C LEU A 308 -8.97 0.22 31.49
N MET A 309 -9.60 0.89 32.45
CA MET A 309 -11.02 1.25 32.31
C MET A 309 -11.17 2.43 31.34
N ILE A 310 -12.06 2.29 30.35
CA ILE A 310 -12.39 3.40 29.46
C ILE A 310 -13.60 4.17 30.00
N GLY A 311 -13.36 5.41 30.40
CA GLY A 311 -14.37 6.37 30.87
C GLY A 311 -13.81 7.80 30.82
N PRO A 312 -14.59 8.83 31.22
CA PRO A 312 -14.14 10.23 31.22
C PRO A 312 -12.92 10.48 32.14
N LEU A 313 -12.56 9.53 32.99
CA LEU A 313 -11.31 9.47 33.74
C LEU A 313 -10.69 8.09 33.51
N THR A 314 -9.67 8.01 32.66
CA THR A 314 -8.89 6.78 32.47
C THR A 314 -8.20 6.42 33.78
N ARG A 315 -8.55 5.28 34.40
CA ARG A 315 -7.88 4.77 35.60
C ARG A 315 -7.29 3.39 35.33
N GLN A 316 -6.02 3.22 35.69
CA GLN A 316 -5.34 1.92 35.68
C GLN A 316 -5.82 1.13 36.90
N VAL A 317 -6.38 -0.05 36.69
CA VAL A 317 -6.86 -0.90 37.77
C VAL A 317 -5.83 -2.00 38.00
N HIS A 318 -5.08 -1.90 39.11
CA HIS A 318 -4.17 -2.95 39.53
C HIS A 318 -4.92 -3.97 40.38
N GLY A 319 -5.18 -5.15 39.83
CA GLY A 319 -5.86 -6.24 40.52
C GLY A 319 -6.30 -7.33 39.56
N GLY A 320 -5.78 -8.55 39.77
CA GLY A 320 -6.18 -9.73 39.01
C GLY A 320 -7.62 -10.13 39.35
N PHE A 321 -8.59 -9.60 38.60
CA PHE A 321 -9.89 -10.25 38.49
C PHE A 321 -9.68 -11.59 37.77
N PRO A 322 -10.24 -12.71 38.25
CA PRO A 322 -10.03 -14.01 37.63
C PRO A 322 -10.34 -13.95 36.12
N LEU A 323 -9.45 -14.57 35.34
CA LEU A 323 -9.66 -14.94 33.94
C LEU A 323 -10.81 -15.96 33.94
N GLN A 324 -12.04 -15.49 33.87
CA GLN A 324 -13.04 -16.29 33.19
C GLN A 324 -12.91 -15.90 31.72
N ASP A 325 -12.31 -16.79 30.94
CA ASP A 325 -12.74 -16.95 29.55
C ASP A 325 -14.27 -16.92 29.54
N PRO A 326 -14.93 -16.55 28.44
CA PRO A 326 -16.31 -16.93 28.21
C PRO A 326 -16.43 -18.47 28.03
N ALA A 327 -15.83 -19.25 28.93
CA ALA A 327 -16.18 -20.61 29.27
C ALA A 327 -17.61 -20.57 29.83
N GLY A 328 -18.58 -20.65 28.92
CA GLY A 328 -19.99 -20.57 29.29
C GLY A 328 -20.99 -20.52 28.15
N PHE A 329 -20.59 -20.28 26.91
CA PHE A 329 -21.51 -20.44 25.77
C PHE A 329 -21.57 -21.90 25.34
N ASP A 330 -22.18 -22.71 26.20
CA ASP A 330 -22.57 -24.08 25.91
C ASP A 330 -23.47 -24.11 24.65
N SER A 331 -23.38 -25.15 23.84
CA SER A 331 -24.15 -25.33 22.59
C SER A 331 -25.63 -25.66 22.84
N THR A 332 -26.07 -25.58 24.10
CA THR A 332 -27.38 -25.99 24.61
C THR A 332 -28.40 -24.86 24.72
N TRP A 333 -28.04 -23.61 24.39
CA TRP A 333 -28.93 -22.46 24.49
C TRP A 333 -30.06 -22.55 23.46
N LYS A 334 -31.30 -22.68 23.94
CA LYS A 334 -32.50 -22.87 23.12
C LYS A 334 -33.51 -21.74 23.21
N ASP A 335 -33.42 -20.83 24.18
CA ASP A 335 -34.43 -19.77 24.34
C ASP A 335 -34.24 -18.68 23.27
N PRO A 336 -35.21 -18.49 22.36
CA PRO A 336 -35.14 -17.43 21.35
C PRO A 336 -35.02 -16.02 21.93
N LEU A 337 -35.57 -15.76 23.13
CA LEU A 337 -35.55 -14.44 23.75
C LEU A 337 -34.15 -14.06 24.25
N ASP A 338 -33.41 -15.03 24.80
CA ASP A 338 -32.02 -14.81 25.23
C ASP A 338 -31.13 -14.50 24.02
N ILE A 339 -31.34 -15.22 22.90
CA ILE A 339 -30.63 -14.95 21.64
C ILE A 339 -30.90 -13.52 21.16
N LEU A 340 -32.15 -13.05 21.20
CA LEU A 340 -32.49 -11.66 20.84
C LEU A 340 -31.83 -10.65 21.77
N ALA A 341 -31.78 -10.92 23.09
CA ALA A 341 -31.12 -10.04 24.06
C ALA A 341 -29.61 -9.94 23.78
N MET A 342 -28.97 -11.03 23.33
CA MET A 342 -27.57 -10.99 22.93
C MET A 342 -27.30 -10.05 21.74
N LEU A 343 -28.25 -9.89 20.82
CA LEU A 343 -28.11 -8.94 19.69
C LEU A 343 -28.08 -7.47 20.15
N GLU A 344 -28.63 -7.19 21.33
CA GLU A 344 -28.61 -5.86 21.95
C GLU A 344 -27.37 -5.62 22.82
N ALA A 345 -26.55 -6.65 23.04
CA ALA A 345 -25.40 -6.55 23.93
C ALA A 345 -24.45 -5.41 23.50
N PRO A 346 -23.89 -4.63 24.44
CA PRO A 346 -22.97 -3.55 24.10
C PRO A 346 -21.66 -4.07 23.46
N GLN A 347 -21.25 -5.31 23.76
CA GLN A 347 -20.05 -5.93 23.22
C GLN A 347 -20.28 -6.54 21.82
N PRO A 348 -19.50 -6.15 20.78
CA PRO A 348 -19.62 -6.72 19.44
C PRO A 348 -19.47 -8.24 19.38
N GLY A 349 -18.57 -8.81 20.19
CA GLY A 349 -18.36 -10.26 20.25
C GLY A 349 -19.60 -11.03 20.71
N VAL A 350 -20.31 -10.53 21.73
CA VAL A 350 -21.54 -11.14 22.24
C VAL A 350 -22.65 -11.06 21.19
N ARG A 351 -22.79 -9.92 20.50
CA ARG A 351 -23.77 -9.79 19.41
C ARG A 351 -23.49 -10.76 18.28
N LEU A 352 -22.23 -10.93 17.88
CA LEU A 352 -21.84 -11.88 16.85
C LEU A 352 -22.13 -13.34 17.26
N VAL A 353 -21.91 -13.70 18.53
CA VAL A 353 -22.30 -15.03 19.06
C VAL A 353 -23.82 -15.19 18.99
N GLY A 354 -24.59 -14.20 19.46
CA GLY A 354 -26.05 -14.21 19.38
C GLY A 354 -26.56 -14.36 17.95
N GLN A 355 -25.97 -13.63 17.01
CA GLN A 355 -26.29 -13.73 15.59
C GLN A 355 -26.07 -15.15 15.05
N ARG A 356 -24.91 -15.76 15.36
CA ARG A 356 -24.60 -17.13 14.93
C ARG A 356 -25.54 -18.17 15.54
N LEU A 357 -25.94 -17.98 16.80
CA LEU A 357 -26.95 -18.83 17.44
C LEU A 357 -28.30 -18.70 16.73
N ALA A 358 -28.71 -17.48 16.39
CA ALA A 358 -29.93 -17.23 15.62
C ALA A 358 -29.87 -17.90 14.24
N GLU A 359 -28.74 -17.76 13.53
CA GLU A 359 -28.52 -18.40 12.22
C GLU A 359 -28.59 -19.92 12.29
N ARG A 360 -28.05 -20.54 13.37
CA ARG A 360 -28.10 -21.99 13.59
C ARG A 360 -29.51 -22.49 13.91
N ALA A 361 -30.30 -21.71 14.63
CA ALA A 361 -31.70 -22.00 14.91
C ALA A 361 -32.59 -21.89 13.66
N GLY A 362 -32.12 -21.18 12.63
CA GLY A 362 -32.67 -21.17 11.28
C GLY A 362 -34.10 -20.64 11.22
N ALA A 363 -34.97 -21.31 10.45
CA ALA A 363 -36.33 -20.85 10.16
C ALA A 363 -37.18 -20.56 11.41
N SER A 364 -36.92 -21.23 12.54
CA SER A 364 -37.62 -20.99 13.81
C SER A 364 -37.41 -19.58 14.38
N MET A 365 -36.28 -18.95 14.07
CA MET A 365 -35.94 -17.58 14.50
C MET A 365 -36.43 -16.51 13.53
N LEU A 366 -36.82 -16.85 12.30
CA LEU A 366 -37.12 -15.88 11.25
C LEU A 366 -38.21 -14.86 11.65
N PRO A 367 -39.36 -15.24 12.23
CA PRO A 367 -40.38 -14.27 12.63
C PRO A 367 -39.87 -13.27 13.69
N LEU A 368 -39.07 -13.76 14.64
CA LEU A 368 -38.49 -12.95 15.71
C LEU A 368 -37.43 -11.99 15.19
N LEU A 369 -36.61 -12.43 14.23
CA LEU A 369 -35.59 -11.59 13.60
C LEU A 369 -36.22 -10.51 12.71
N LEU A 370 -37.27 -10.84 11.95
CA LEU A 370 -38.02 -9.86 11.14
C LEU A 370 -38.61 -8.75 12.04
N GLN A 371 -39.20 -9.14 13.18
CA GLN A 371 -39.69 -8.19 14.18
C GLN A 371 -38.55 -7.36 14.78
N ARG A 372 -37.42 -8.00 15.11
CA ARG A 372 -36.25 -7.33 15.68
C ARG A 372 -35.64 -6.29 14.74
N ALA A 373 -35.55 -6.59 13.45
CA ALA A 373 -35.04 -5.67 12.43
C ALA A 373 -35.92 -4.40 12.27
N GLN A 374 -37.22 -4.51 12.55
CA GLN A 374 -38.15 -3.38 12.53
C GLN A 374 -38.20 -2.57 13.83
N ASN A 375 -37.59 -3.04 14.92
CA ASN A 375 -37.66 -2.36 16.22
C ASN A 375 -36.78 -1.09 16.24
N PRO A 376 -37.36 0.13 16.35
CA PRO A 376 -36.61 1.37 16.25
C PRO A 376 -35.65 1.64 17.43
N ASP A 377 -35.84 0.97 18.56
CA ASP A 377 -35.13 1.29 19.80
C ASP A 377 -33.67 0.76 19.83
N HIS A 378 -33.33 -0.18 18.93
CA HIS A 378 -32.06 -0.91 18.98
C HIS A 378 -31.35 -1.01 17.62
N ALA A 379 -30.95 0.13 17.04
CA ALA A 379 -30.22 0.25 15.77
C ALA A 379 -29.24 -0.90 15.42
N VAL A 380 -28.31 -1.21 16.32
CA VAL A 380 -27.27 -2.23 16.08
C VAL A 380 -27.85 -3.65 16.14
N ALA A 381 -28.82 -3.91 17.03
CA ALA A 381 -29.49 -5.20 17.10
C ALA A 381 -30.35 -5.46 15.85
N ARG A 382 -30.98 -4.41 15.29
CA ARG A 382 -31.70 -4.49 14.01
C ARG A 382 -30.79 -4.94 12.89
N LEU A 383 -29.58 -4.38 12.85
CA LEU A 383 -28.57 -4.72 11.85
C LEU A 383 -28.08 -6.16 11.99
N HIS A 384 -27.80 -6.63 13.22
CA HIS A 384 -27.49 -8.04 13.45
C HIS A 384 -28.64 -8.98 13.08
N ALA A 385 -29.89 -8.56 13.30
CA ALA A 385 -31.04 -9.32 12.83
C ALA A 385 -31.10 -9.39 11.30
N LEU A 386 -30.86 -8.28 10.59
CA LEU A 386 -30.76 -8.25 9.13
C LEU A 386 -29.68 -9.20 8.59
N TRP A 387 -28.47 -9.16 9.16
CA TRP A 387 -27.40 -10.07 8.78
C TRP A 387 -27.75 -11.53 9.08
N ALA A 388 -28.33 -11.82 10.25
CA ALA A 388 -28.78 -13.18 10.58
C ALA A 388 -29.78 -13.69 9.53
N ILE A 389 -30.79 -12.88 9.17
CA ILE A 389 -31.76 -13.22 8.13
C ILE A 389 -31.05 -13.53 6.81
N GLY A 390 -30.15 -12.65 6.36
CA GLY A 390 -29.45 -12.84 5.08
C GLY A 390 -28.51 -14.04 5.06
N ASN A 391 -27.88 -14.36 6.19
CA ASN A 391 -26.97 -15.49 6.28
C ASN A 391 -27.70 -16.81 6.45
N MET A 392 -28.87 -16.84 7.08
CA MET A 392 -29.62 -18.08 7.36
C MET A 392 -30.68 -18.42 6.32
N THR A 393 -31.16 -17.44 5.54
CA THR A 393 -32.30 -17.63 4.63
C THR A 393 -31.78 -17.94 3.22
N PRO A 394 -31.78 -19.22 2.80
CA PRO A 394 -31.47 -19.54 1.41
C PRO A 394 -32.62 -19.04 0.51
N ARG A 395 -32.34 -18.90 -0.79
CA ARG A 395 -33.28 -18.29 -1.76
C ARG A 395 -34.64 -18.98 -1.80
N GLU A 396 -34.67 -20.29 -1.56
CA GLU A 396 -35.89 -21.10 -1.54
C GLU A 396 -36.83 -20.71 -0.39
N LEU A 397 -36.32 -20.11 0.70
CA LEU A 397 -37.10 -19.64 1.85
C LEU A 397 -37.46 -18.15 1.78
N SER A 398 -37.11 -17.45 0.70
CA SER A 398 -37.42 -16.03 0.50
C SER A 398 -38.92 -15.71 0.62
N HIS A 399 -39.79 -16.64 0.21
CA HIS A 399 -41.25 -16.54 0.32
C HIS A 399 -41.78 -16.42 1.76
N GLN A 400 -40.96 -16.72 2.78
CA GLN A 400 -41.30 -16.57 4.19
C GLN A 400 -41.12 -15.13 4.68
N ILE A 401 -40.42 -14.29 3.92
CA ILE A 401 -40.31 -12.86 4.20
C ILE A 401 -41.60 -12.17 3.71
N PRO A 402 -42.31 -11.42 4.56
CA PRO A 402 -43.56 -10.78 4.16
C PRO A 402 -43.41 -9.85 2.96
N ASN A 403 -44.38 -9.88 2.05
CA ASN A 403 -44.46 -8.94 0.93
C ASN A 403 -44.46 -7.49 1.45
N GLY A 404 -43.68 -6.61 0.80
CA GLY A 404 -43.55 -5.20 1.19
C GLY A 404 -42.58 -4.94 2.36
N TRP A 405 -42.12 -5.98 3.07
CA TRP A 405 -41.16 -5.82 4.16
C TRP A 405 -39.83 -5.22 3.68
N MET A 406 -39.33 -5.67 2.53
CA MET A 406 -38.10 -5.14 1.93
C MET A 406 -38.23 -3.66 1.55
N GLU A 407 -39.36 -3.28 0.97
CA GLU A 407 -39.63 -1.88 0.61
C GLU A 407 -39.66 -0.98 1.86
N GLN A 408 -40.28 -1.46 2.95
CA GLN A 408 -40.27 -0.76 4.22
C GLN A 408 -38.85 -0.56 4.76
N MET A 409 -38.02 -1.60 4.71
CA MET A 409 -36.65 -1.55 5.22
C MET A 409 -35.71 -0.70 4.35
N LEU A 410 -35.93 -0.65 3.03
CA LEU A 410 -35.22 0.28 2.13
C LEU A 410 -35.55 1.75 2.44
N LYS A 411 -36.77 2.02 2.89
CA LYS A 411 -37.24 3.36 3.31
C LYS A 411 -36.91 3.69 4.76
N ASP A 412 -36.09 2.88 5.43
CA ASP A 412 -35.76 3.11 6.83
C ASP A 412 -35.03 4.45 7.02
N PRO A 413 -35.43 5.27 8.02
CA PRO A 413 -34.77 6.55 8.27
C PRO A 413 -33.31 6.38 8.74
N GLN A 414 -32.94 5.19 9.20
CA GLN A 414 -31.57 4.89 9.58
C GLN A 414 -30.78 4.41 8.36
N HIS A 415 -29.99 5.31 7.78
CA HIS A 415 -29.24 5.07 6.53
C HIS A 415 -28.40 3.77 6.50
N GLY A 416 -27.83 3.32 7.62
CA GLY A 416 -27.11 2.05 7.68
C GLY A 416 -28.04 0.83 7.52
N ILE A 417 -29.28 0.90 8.04
CA ILE A 417 -30.27 -0.17 7.89
C ILE A 417 -30.75 -0.25 6.44
N SER A 418 -31.04 0.89 5.81
CA SER A 418 -31.47 0.90 4.41
C SER A 418 -30.37 0.43 3.46
N GLN A 419 -29.10 0.80 3.69
CA GLN A 419 -27.96 0.25 2.96
C GLN A 419 -27.85 -1.27 3.14
N HIS A 420 -27.80 -1.79 4.38
CA HIS A 420 -27.65 -3.25 4.58
C HIS A 420 -28.86 -4.07 4.10
N THR A 421 -30.01 -3.42 3.89
CA THR A 421 -31.16 -4.03 3.23
C THR A 421 -30.88 -4.34 1.75
N THR A 422 -30.05 -3.55 1.05
CA THR A 422 -29.67 -3.85 -0.34
C THR A 422 -28.82 -5.11 -0.43
N ASP A 423 -27.93 -5.32 0.54
CA ASP A 423 -27.12 -6.54 0.65
C ASP A 423 -27.97 -7.78 0.92
N LEU A 424 -29.00 -7.63 1.77
CA LEU A 424 -29.97 -8.67 2.03
C LEU A 424 -30.76 -9.03 0.77
N ILE A 425 -31.22 -8.03 0.01
CA ILE A 425 -31.91 -8.23 -1.27
C ILE A 425 -31.02 -9.03 -2.22
N HIS A 426 -29.77 -8.63 -2.38
CA HIS A 426 -28.81 -9.35 -3.21
C HIS A 426 -28.63 -10.81 -2.77
N LYS A 427 -28.39 -11.05 -1.47
CA LYS A 427 -28.11 -12.39 -0.94
C LYS A 427 -29.31 -13.34 -1.02
N VAL A 428 -30.51 -12.86 -0.69
CA VAL A 428 -31.71 -13.72 -0.52
C VAL A 428 -32.56 -13.80 -1.79
N PHE A 429 -32.67 -12.70 -2.54
CA PHE A 429 -33.55 -12.61 -3.71
C PHE A 429 -32.78 -12.60 -5.03
N GLY A 430 -31.46 -12.40 -5.01
CA GLY A 430 -30.68 -12.25 -6.24
C GLY A 430 -31.26 -11.14 -7.10
N THR A 431 -31.63 -11.46 -8.34
CA THR A 431 -32.18 -10.52 -9.32
C THR A 431 -33.69 -10.31 -9.22
N ASP A 432 -34.39 -11.06 -8.35
CA ASP A 432 -35.87 -11.04 -8.31
C ASP A 432 -36.44 -9.68 -7.88
N LEU A 433 -35.66 -8.88 -7.15
CA LEU A 433 -36.03 -7.54 -6.68
C LEU A 433 -35.17 -6.42 -7.28
N THR A 434 -34.49 -6.66 -8.42
CA THR A 434 -33.69 -5.64 -9.11
C THR A 434 -34.53 -4.40 -9.45
N GLN A 435 -35.77 -4.59 -9.92
CA GLN A 435 -36.67 -3.49 -10.26
C GLN A 435 -36.99 -2.60 -9.04
N LEU A 436 -37.16 -3.19 -7.86
CA LEU A 436 -37.38 -2.45 -6.62
C LEU A 436 -36.18 -1.55 -6.28
N LEU A 437 -34.96 -2.04 -6.47
CA LEU A 437 -33.74 -1.26 -6.25
C LEU A 437 -33.63 -0.09 -7.24
N LEU A 438 -33.93 -0.32 -8.52
CA LEU A 438 -33.91 0.72 -9.56
C LEU A 438 -34.95 1.81 -9.31
N GLU A 439 -36.14 1.46 -8.80
CA GLU A 439 -37.19 2.42 -8.44
C GLU A 439 -36.79 3.35 -7.29
N HIS A 440 -35.95 2.88 -6.36
CA HIS A 440 -35.48 3.66 -5.21
C HIS A 440 -34.22 4.48 -5.50
N LEU A 441 -33.46 4.14 -6.54
CA LEU A 441 -32.19 4.80 -6.87
C LEU A 441 -32.30 6.33 -7.05
N PRO A 442 -33.31 6.90 -7.74
CA PRO A 442 -33.37 8.34 -8.02
C PRO A 442 -33.44 9.20 -6.74
N GLU A 443 -34.21 8.77 -5.74
CA GLU A 443 -34.44 9.50 -4.49
C GLU A 443 -33.57 8.99 -3.33
N ALA A 444 -32.66 8.05 -3.59
CA ALA A 444 -31.82 7.46 -2.58
C ALA A 444 -30.86 8.48 -1.94
N SER A 445 -30.80 8.45 -0.60
CA SER A 445 -29.71 9.09 0.16
C SER A 445 -28.33 8.59 -0.32
N PRO A 446 -27.23 9.32 -0.08
CA PRO A 446 -25.90 8.87 -0.49
C PRO A 446 -25.55 7.45 -0.05
N THR A 447 -25.82 7.09 1.21
CA THR A 447 -25.55 5.76 1.76
C THR A 447 -26.40 4.67 1.09
N LEU A 448 -27.69 4.93 0.87
CA LEU A 448 -28.58 3.98 0.19
C LEU A 448 -28.19 3.84 -1.29
N ARG A 449 -27.86 4.95 -1.96
CA ARG A 449 -27.39 4.95 -3.35
C ARG A 449 -26.13 4.09 -3.48
N TYR A 450 -25.17 4.24 -2.58
CA TYR A 450 -23.98 3.38 -2.53
C TYR A 450 -24.34 1.90 -2.41
N GLY A 451 -25.25 1.55 -1.49
CA GLY A 451 -25.74 0.19 -1.32
C GLY A 451 -26.43 -0.37 -2.58
N ILE A 452 -27.31 0.41 -3.21
CA ILE A 452 -28.02 0.03 -4.44
C ILE A 452 -27.02 -0.23 -5.57
N LEU A 453 -26.11 0.72 -5.83
CA LEU A 453 -25.10 0.59 -6.89
C LEU A 453 -24.23 -0.66 -6.69
N THR A 454 -23.78 -0.90 -5.46
CA THR A 454 -22.96 -2.07 -5.10
C THR A 454 -23.74 -3.38 -5.26
N ALA A 455 -24.99 -3.43 -4.81
CA ALA A 455 -25.84 -4.61 -4.93
C ALA A 455 -26.14 -4.96 -6.40
N LEU A 456 -26.44 -3.95 -7.22
CA LEU A 456 -26.70 -4.12 -8.65
C LEU A 456 -25.44 -4.57 -9.42
N ALA A 457 -24.28 -3.97 -9.12
CA ALA A 457 -23.00 -4.38 -9.69
C ALA A 457 -22.68 -5.85 -9.33
N ASN A 458 -22.88 -6.26 -8.09
CA ASN A 458 -22.68 -7.66 -7.67
C ASN A 458 -23.67 -8.65 -8.33
N GLN A 459 -24.79 -8.15 -8.86
CA GLN A 459 -25.76 -8.93 -9.64
C GLN A 459 -25.50 -8.87 -11.15
N ASN A 460 -24.42 -8.22 -11.59
CA ASN A 460 -24.13 -7.89 -12.99
C ASN A 460 -25.33 -7.22 -13.69
N GLN A 461 -26.07 -6.36 -12.98
CA GLN A 461 -27.23 -5.66 -13.53
C GLN A 461 -26.81 -4.33 -14.11
N VAL A 462 -27.35 -4.05 -15.30
CA VAL A 462 -27.08 -2.82 -16.03
C VAL A 462 -27.88 -1.67 -15.44
N ILE A 463 -27.19 -0.60 -15.06
CA ILE A 463 -27.82 0.61 -14.53
C ILE A 463 -27.94 1.64 -15.66
N PRO A 464 -29.11 2.26 -15.87
CA PRO A 464 -29.25 3.31 -16.87
C PRO A 464 -28.24 4.44 -16.64
N LEU A 465 -27.45 4.80 -17.66
CA LEU A 465 -26.39 5.82 -17.56
C LEU A 465 -26.90 7.16 -17.00
N GLN A 466 -28.13 7.54 -17.35
CA GLN A 466 -28.78 8.76 -16.85
C GLN A 466 -28.95 8.79 -15.32
N GLU A 467 -29.08 7.64 -14.67
CA GLU A 467 -29.22 7.55 -13.21
C GLU A 467 -27.86 7.62 -12.50
N LEU A 468 -26.78 7.20 -13.18
CA LEU A 468 -25.41 7.31 -12.70
C LEU A 468 -24.96 8.78 -12.72
N VAL A 469 -25.25 9.51 -13.79
CA VAL A 469 -24.87 10.93 -13.97
C VAL A 469 -25.58 11.88 -12.98
N LYS A 470 -26.79 11.57 -12.52
CA LYS A 470 -27.56 12.46 -11.62
C LYS A 470 -27.07 12.49 -10.18
N GLY A 471 -26.16 11.59 -9.78
CA GLY A 471 -25.92 11.25 -8.37
C GLY A 471 -25.19 12.27 -7.49
N ASN A 472 -24.70 13.40 -8.04
CA ASN A 472 -23.90 14.43 -7.35
C ASN A 472 -22.94 13.87 -6.28
N PHE A 473 -21.98 13.06 -6.73
CA PHE A 473 -21.09 12.26 -5.87
C PHE A 473 -19.65 12.82 -5.82
N SER A 474 -19.41 14.03 -6.32
CA SER A 474 -18.07 14.63 -6.44
C SER A 474 -17.32 14.81 -5.11
N HIS A 475 -18.02 14.80 -3.97
CA HIS A 475 -17.45 14.94 -2.63
C HIS A 475 -17.57 13.67 -1.78
N ASP A 476 -18.14 12.59 -2.33
CA ASP A 476 -18.33 11.31 -1.66
C ASP A 476 -17.51 10.23 -2.37
N PRO A 477 -16.31 9.89 -1.84
CA PRO A 477 -15.44 8.89 -2.45
C PRO A 477 -16.13 7.53 -2.62
N ALA A 478 -16.97 7.13 -1.68
CA ALA A 478 -17.68 5.87 -1.76
C ALA A 478 -18.68 5.82 -2.91
N LEU A 479 -19.38 6.91 -3.14
CA LEU A 479 -20.22 7.02 -4.31
C LEU A 479 -19.41 7.17 -5.60
N LYS A 480 -18.27 7.88 -5.62
CA LYS A 480 -17.40 7.93 -6.81
C LYS A 480 -17.00 6.53 -7.25
N HIS A 481 -16.54 5.69 -6.33
CA HIS A 481 -16.19 4.29 -6.63
C HIS A 481 -17.35 3.45 -7.12
N ALA A 482 -18.45 3.44 -6.36
CA ALA A 482 -19.62 2.64 -6.75
C ALA A 482 -20.16 3.09 -8.12
N THR A 483 -20.07 4.39 -8.42
CA THR A 483 -20.45 4.95 -9.73
C THR A 483 -19.44 4.59 -10.81
N ALA A 484 -18.14 4.63 -10.55
CA ALA A 484 -17.10 4.22 -11.52
C ALA A 484 -17.30 2.76 -11.95
N ARG A 485 -17.49 1.87 -10.96
CA ARG A 485 -17.80 0.46 -11.21
C ARG A 485 -19.09 0.29 -12.02
N ALA A 486 -20.17 0.96 -11.61
CA ALA A 486 -21.44 0.87 -12.31
C ALA A 486 -21.38 1.44 -13.73
N LEU A 487 -20.62 2.52 -13.97
CA LEU A 487 -20.40 3.08 -15.31
C LEU A 487 -19.69 2.07 -16.20
N PHE A 488 -18.65 1.41 -15.69
CA PHE A 488 -17.95 0.35 -16.41
C PHE A 488 -18.90 -0.78 -16.81
N ASP A 489 -19.64 -1.32 -15.83
CA ASP A 489 -20.57 -2.43 -16.07
C ASP A 489 -21.66 -2.03 -17.09
N SER A 490 -22.21 -0.81 -16.97
CA SER A 490 -23.23 -0.31 -17.89
C SER A 490 -22.72 -0.06 -19.30
N LEU A 491 -21.53 0.53 -19.45
CA LEU A 491 -20.94 0.80 -20.76
C LEU A 491 -20.58 -0.50 -21.48
N THR A 492 -20.05 -1.49 -20.75
CA THR A 492 -19.61 -2.76 -21.31
C THR A 492 -20.72 -3.80 -21.44
N SER A 493 -21.94 -3.48 -20.96
CA SER A 493 -23.11 -4.32 -21.14
C SER A 493 -23.68 -4.19 -22.55
N GLY A 494 -23.59 -5.27 -23.34
CA GLY A 494 -24.10 -5.29 -24.71
C GLY A 494 -23.10 -4.76 -25.75
N GLU A 495 -23.59 -4.11 -26.80
CA GLU A 495 -22.73 -3.46 -27.81
C GLU A 495 -22.15 -2.16 -27.24
N PHE A 496 -20.94 -2.26 -26.71
CA PHE A 496 -20.17 -1.12 -26.23
C PHE A 496 -20.01 -0.04 -27.33
N SER A 497 -20.29 1.22 -27.00
CA SER A 497 -20.18 2.35 -27.93
C SER A 497 -19.39 3.51 -27.31
N TRP A 498 -18.36 3.94 -28.03
CA TRP A 498 -17.55 5.12 -27.67
C TRP A 498 -18.34 6.42 -27.66
N GLU A 499 -19.44 6.52 -28.42
CA GLU A 499 -20.33 7.69 -28.40
C GLU A 499 -20.97 7.91 -27.03
N GLN A 500 -21.26 6.81 -26.31
CA GLN A 500 -21.82 6.90 -24.96
C GLN A 500 -20.79 7.47 -23.98
N VAL A 501 -19.53 7.06 -24.09
CA VAL A 501 -18.42 7.59 -23.29
C VAL A 501 -18.23 9.07 -23.58
N GLU A 502 -18.28 9.47 -24.85
CA GLU A 502 -18.12 10.88 -25.24
C GLU A 502 -19.24 11.78 -24.71
N GLY A 503 -20.46 11.26 -24.64
CA GLY A 503 -21.61 11.96 -24.07
C GLY A 503 -21.61 12.12 -22.56
N LEU A 504 -20.68 11.48 -21.83
CA LEU A 504 -20.60 11.60 -20.37
C LEU A 504 -20.07 13.00 -19.94
N PRO A 505 -20.57 13.54 -18.81
CA PRO A 505 -19.99 14.73 -18.21
C PRO A 505 -18.52 14.49 -17.76
N PRO A 506 -17.75 15.55 -17.48
CA PRO A 506 -16.30 15.45 -17.29
C PRO A 506 -15.86 14.46 -16.20
N LEU A 507 -16.50 14.48 -15.03
CA LEU A 507 -16.13 13.61 -13.91
C LEU A 507 -16.47 12.13 -14.21
N GLU A 508 -17.66 11.87 -14.74
CA GLU A 508 -18.10 10.53 -15.12
C GLU A 508 -17.24 9.96 -16.25
N LYS A 509 -16.87 10.80 -17.22
CA LYS A 509 -15.94 10.44 -18.30
C LYS A 509 -14.59 10.05 -17.73
N GLN A 510 -14.04 10.85 -16.80
CA GLN A 510 -12.79 10.52 -16.10
C GLN A 510 -12.89 9.15 -15.38
N LEU A 511 -13.95 8.92 -14.62
CA LEU A 511 -14.15 7.66 -13.89
C LEU A 511 -14.29 6.46 -14.84
N ALA A 512 -15.12 6.59 -15.88
CA ALA A 512 -15.32 5.56 -16.88
C ALA A 512 -14.02 5.21 -17.62
N ILE A 513 -13.26 6.22 -18.04
CA ILE A 513 -11.98 6.02 -18.74
C ILE A 513 -10.93 5.35 -17.85
N GLY A 514 -10.87 5.70 -16.57
CA GLY A 514 -9.98 5.01 -15.61
C GLY A 514 -10.31 3.52 -15.46
N GLU A 515 -11.60 3.20 -15.28
CA GLU A 515 -12.06 1.80 -15.17
C GLU A 515 -11.88 1.01 -16.47
N LEU A 516 -12.16 1.62 -17.62
CA LEU A 516 -11.89 1.02 -18.92
C LEU A 516 -10.40 0.75 -19.10
N GLY A 517 -9.53 1.69 -18.76
CA GLY A 517 -8.08 1.49 -18.78
C GLY A 517 -7.59 0.37 -17.86
N LEU A 518 -8.28 0.14 -16.74
CA LEU A 518 -7.95 -0.93 -15.79
C LEU A 518 -8.37 -2.31 -16.29
N LYS A 519 -9.46 -2.41 -17.07
CA LYS A 519 -10.16 -3.68 -17.34
C LYS A 519 -10.23 -4.06 -18.82
N VAL A 520 -9.98 -3.13 -19.74
CA VAL A 520 -10.14 -3.32 -21.19
C VAL A 520 -8.85 -2.95 -21.92
N LEU A 521 -8.43 -3.80 -22.86
CA LEU A 521 -7.32 -3.54 -23.77
C LEU A 521 -7.88 -3.22 -25.16
N ASP A 522 -8.21 -1.95 -25.38
CA ASP A 522 -8.72 -1.43 -26.66
C ASP A 522 -7.86 -0.26 -27.13
N GLU A 523 -7.33 -0.33 -28.35
CA GLU A 523 -6.48 0.71 -28.93
C GLU A 523 -7.17 2.08 -29.01
N HIS A 524 -8.50 2.13 -29.09
CA HIS A 524 -9.24 3.40 -29.11
C HIS A 524 -9.04 4.20 -27.80
N LEU A 525 -8.77 3.53 -26.67
CA LEU A 525 -8.43 4.21 -25.41
C LEU A 525 -7.23 5.13 -25.58
N VAL A 526 -6.26 4.78 -26.43
CA VAL A 526 -5.05 5.60 -26.64
C VAL A 526 -5.40 7.02 -27.08
N SER A 527 -6.49 7.21 -27.82
CA SER A 527 -6.93 8.55 -28.22
C SER A 527 -7.27 9.47 -27.04
N TYR A 528 -7.69 8.91 -25.90
CA TYR A 528 -7.98 9.68 -24.68
C TYR A 528 -6.71 10.14 -23.96
N LEU A 529 -5.54 9.56 -24.25
CA LEU A 529 -4.24 10.11 -23.81
C LEU A 529 -3.92 11.44 -24.50
N ASP A 530 -4.61 11.76 -25.60
CA ASP A 530 -4.54 13.06 -26.28
C ASP A 530 -5.64 14.05 -25.86
N SER A 531 -6.50 13.69 -24.91
CA SER A 531 -7.54 14.59 -24.38
C SER A 531 -6.96 15.94 -23.91
N MET A 532 -7.74 17.01 -24.08
CA MET A 532 -7.40 18.33 -23.52
C MET A 532 -7.54 18.35 -21.99
N ASP A 533 -8.35 17.46 -21.43
CA ASP A 533 -8.50 17.31 -19.99
C ASP A 533 -7.42 16.38 -19.42
N ILE A 534 -6.55 16.93 -18.59
CA ILE A 534 -5.48 16.18 -17.91
C ILE A 534 -6.04 15.16 -16.91
N HIS A 535 -7.24 15.36 -16.35
CA HIS A 535 -7.86 14.40 -15.45
C HIS A 535 -8.22 13.10 -16.16
N VAL A 536 -8.76 13.19 -17.38
CA VAL A 536 -9.04 12.03 -18.23
C VAL A 536 -7.75 11.31 -18.62
N ARG A 537 -6.72 12.05 -19.03
CA ARG A 537 -5.41 11.48 -19.38
C ARG A 537 -4.77 10.75 -18.20
N PHE A 538 -4.80 11.37 -17.02
CA PHE A 538 -4.28 10.76 -15.80
C PHE A 538 -5.07 9.51 -15.41
N ALA A 539 -6.41 9.56 -15.42
CA ALA A 539 -7.24 8.41 -15.08
C ALA A 539 -6.94 7.21 -16.00
N LEU A 540 -6.81 7.45 -17.31
CA LEU A 540 -6.43 6.39 -18.25
C LEU A 540 -5.02 5.86 -17.98
N ALA A 541 -4.04 6.75 -17.80
CA ALA A 541 -2.66 6.35 -17.57
C ALA A 541 -2.48 5.57 -16.25
N ASP A 542 -3.18 5.99 -15.20
CA ASP A 542 -3.22 5.28 -13.91
C ASP A 542 -3.90 3.91 -14.07
N GLY A 543 -5.04 3.84 -14.77
CA GLY A 543 -5.75 2.59 -15.07
C GLY A 543 -4.89 1.58 -15.83
N LEU A 544 -4.30 1.99 -16.96
CA LEU A 544 -3.41 1.15 -17.77
C LEU A 544 -2.18 0.70 -16.99
N TYR A 545 -1.53 1.63 -16.25
CA TYR A 545 -0.35 1.30 -15.47
C TYR A 545 -0.66 0.31 -14.32
N ARG A 546 -1.82 0.45 -13.68
CA ARG A 546 -2.29 -0.45 -12.62
C ARG A 546 -2.72 -1.80 -13.15
N GLN A 547 -3.34 -1.86 -14.33
CA GLN A 547 -3.66 -3.11 -15.01
C GLN A 547 -2.40 -3.96 -15.19
N GLY A 548 -1.27 -3.34 -15.52
CA GLY A 548 0.04 -3.99 -15.39
C GLY A 548 0.39 -5.01 -16.46
N SER A 549 -0.52 -5.28 -17.42
CA SER A 549 -0.29 -6.23 -18.50
C SER A 549 0.69 -5.67 -19.54
N ALA A 550 1.42 -6.55 -20.23
CA ALA A 550 2.31 -6.13 -21.31
C ALA A 550 1.60 -5.29 -22.39
N GLY A 551 0.33 -5.62 -22.72
CA GLY A 551 -0.49 -4.86 -23.66
C GLY A 551 -0.78 -3.44 -23.18
N SER A 552 -1.19 -3.29 -21.91
CA SER A 552 -1.50 -1.98 -21.31
C SER A 552 -0.29 -1.05 -21.27
N MET A 553 0.88 -1.60 -20.91
CA MET A 553 2.14 -0.86 -20.90
C MET A 553 2.54 -0.48 -22.32
N GLN A 554 2.36 -1.38 -23.30
CA GLN A 554 2.67 -1.09 -24.70
C GLN A 554 1.79 0.03 -25.28
N MET A 555 0.53 0.15 -24.84
CA MET A 555 -0.36 1.25 -25.25
C MET A 555 0.18 2.61 -24.79
N LEU A 556 0.58 2.72 -23.51
CA LEU A 556 1.21 3.93 -22.96
C LEU A 556 2.51 4.29 -23.69
N VAL A 557 3.34 3.29 -23.93
CA VAL A 557 4.65 3.43 -24.60
C VAL A 557 4.49 3.88 -26.05
N SER A 558 3.58 3.25 -26.80
CA SER A 558 3.35 3.56 -28.21
C SER A 558 2.78 4.97 -28.38
N TRP A 559 1.85 5.36 -27.50
CA TRP A 559 1.36 6.72 -27.43
C TRP A 559 2.50 7.71 -27.15
N ALA A 560 3.31 7.45 -26.11
CA ALA A 560 4.38 8.36 -25.70
C ALA A 560 5.40 8.60 -26.83
N LYS A 561 5.75 7.55 -27.60
CA LYS A 561 6.61 7.69 -28.79
C LYS A 561 6.01 8.66 -29.81
N GLY A 562 4.74 8.46 -30.17
CA GLY A 562 4.04 9.29 -31.14
C GLY A 562 3.89 10.74 -30.64
N PHE A 563 3.42 10.90 -29.41
CA PHE A 563 3.24 12.20 -28.77
C PHE A 563 4.56 12.98 -28.72
N LEU A 564 5.64 12.39 -28.20
CA LEU A 564 6.91 13.09 -28.04
C LEU A 564 7.62 13.41 -29.36
N SER A 565 7.23 12.77 -30.47
CA SER A 565 7.75 13.11 -31.80
C SER A 565 7.15 14.39 -32.40
N ASN A 566 6.06 14.90 -31.83
CA ASN A 566 5.36 16.09 -32.30
C ASN A 566 5.91 17.37 -31.64
N SER A 567 6.10 18.43 -32.43
CA SER A 567 6.65 19.70 -31.95
C SER A 567 5.72 20.46 -31.01
N SER A 568 4.39 20.27 -31.09
CA SER A 568 3.41 20.93 -30.21
C SER A 568 3.30 20.29 -28.82
N SER A 569 3.90 19.12 -28.61
CA SER A 569 3.79 18.36 -27.36
C SER A 569 4.39 19.08 -26.17
N LEU A 570 5.46 19.85 -26.38
CA LEU A 570 6.10 20.63 -25.33
C LEU A 570 5.19 21.75 -24.79
N GLU A 571 4.41 22.39 -25.67
CA GLU A 571 3.45 23.43 -25.28
C GLU A 571 2.33 22.84 -24.42
N LYS A 572 1.82 21.66 -24.79
CA LYS A 572 0.81 20.94 -24.01
C LYS A 572 1.34 20.55 -22.64
N ILE A 573 2.53 19.95 -22.57
CA ILE A 573 3.19 19.59 -21.30
C ILE A 573 3.37 20.83 -20.40
N ALA A 574 3.84 21.94 -20.98
CA ALA A 574 4.04 23.18 -20.24
C ALA A 574 2.73 23.74 -19.68
N SER A 575 1.66 23.75 -20.49
CA SER A 575 0.32 24.16 -20.06
C SER A 575 -0.21 23.29 -18.92
N ASP A 576 -0.06 21.96 -19.01
CA ASP A 576 -0.51 21.03 -17.98
C ASP A 576 0.25 21.23 -16.67
N CYS A 577 1.58 21.38 -16.75
CA CYS A 577 2.41 21.64 -15.58
C CYS A 577 2.07 22.99 -14.93
N GLN A 578 1.65 23.98 -15.70
CA GLN A 578 1.26 25.29 -15.19
C GLN A 578 -0.11 25.25 -14.48
N THR A 579 -1.07 24.52 -15.04
CA THR A 579 -2.46 24.48 -14.56
C THR A 579 -2.67 23.41 -13.48
N HIS A 580 -2.06 22.24 -13.64
CA HIS A 580 -2.21 21.06 -12.79
C HIS A 580 -0.85 20.38 -12.52
N PRO A 581 0.11 21.05 -11.84
CA PRO A 581 1.48 20.56 -11.68
C PRO A 581 1.59 19.16 -11.06
N THR A 582 0.83 18.90 -9.99
CA THR A 582 0.87 17.60 -9.30
C THR A 582 0.31 16.47 -10.15
N LEU A 583 -0.81 16.72 -10.84
CA LEU A 583 -1.44 15.74 -11.71
C LEU A 583 -0.61 15.46 -12.96
N SER A 584 0.01 16.50 -13.53
CA SER A 584 0.91 16.38 -14.67
C SER A 584 2.14 15.51 -14.33
N LYS A 585 2.75 15.71 -13.15
CA LYS A 585 3.82 14.82 -12.67
C LYS A 585 3.32 13.40 -12.47
N ALA A 586 2.18 13.22 -11.80
CA ALA A 586 1.60 11.89 -11.58
C ALA A 586 1.35 11.14 -12.90
N PHE A 587 0.83 11.83 -13.93
CA PHE A 587 0.66 11.28 -15.27
C PHE A 587 1.98 10.84 -15.90
N TRP A 588 2.98 11.72 -15.94
CA TRP A 588 4.28 11.41 -16.54
C TRP A 588 5.04 10.32 -15.79
N ARG A 589 4.85 10.20 -14.47
CA ARG A 589 5.36 9.07 -13.68
C ARG A 589 4.86 7.72 -14.19
N ARG A 590 3.58 7.60 -14.59
CA ARG A 590 3.01 6.35 -15.16
C ARG A 590 3.60 6.06 -16.53
N VAL A 591 3.68 7.08 -17.39
CA VAL A 591 4.26 6.95 -18.73
C VAL A 591 5.73 6.53 -18.66
N PHE A 592 6.50 7.17 -17.78
CA PHE A 592 7.90 6.87 -17.55
C PHE A 592 8.07 5.43 -17.03
N ALA A 593 7.29 5.04 -16.02
CA ALA A 593 7.34 3.70 -15.48
C ALA A 593 6.90 2.61 -16.47
N ALA A 594 5.94 2.89 -17.36
CA ALA A 594 5.57 1.98 -18.44
C ALA A 594 6.71 1.79 -19.45
N CYS A 595 7.38 2.88 -19.87
CA CYS A 595 8.56 2.79 -20.75
C CYS A 595 9.70 2.00 -20.11
N LEU A 596 9.86 2.13 -18.80
CA LEU A 596 10.85 1.37 -18.04
C LEU A 596 10.56 -0.12 -18.01
N GLU A 597 9.30 -0.46 -17.78
CA GLU A 597 8.87 -1.85 -17.65
C GLU A 597 8.96 -2.61 -18.96
N THR A 598 8.58 -1.99 -20.08
CA THR A 598 8.67 -2.62 -21.41
C THR A 598 10.09 -2.71 -21.95
N GLN A 599 11.02 -1.97 -21.34
CA GLN A 599 12.40 -1.82 -21.80
C GLN A 599 12.52 -1.33 -23.25
N ASP A 600 11.54 -0.57 -23.72
CA ASP A 600 11.47 -0.13 -25.12
C ASP A 600 12.49 0.98 -25.41
N ARG A 601 13.54 0.63 -26.17
CA ARG A 601 14.68 1.51 -26.48
C ARG A 601 14.28 2.82 -27.14
N ASP A 602 13.32 2.81 -28.07
CA ASP A 602 12.93 4.04 -28.77
C ASP A 602 12.10 4.95 -27.87
N ALA A 603 11.24 4.38 -27.01
CA ALA A 603 10.44 5.15 -26.07
C ALA A 603 11.35 5.84 -25.04
N PHE A 604 12.36 5.12 -24.57
CA PHE A 604 13.41 5.71 -23.76
C PHE A 604 14.17 6.82 -24.48
N TYR A 605 14.52 6.61 -25.74
CA TYR A 605 15.17 7.63 -26.54
C TYR A 605 14.34 8.92 -26.60
N SER A 606 13.03 8.80 -26.83
CA SER A 606 12.10 9.94 -26.79
C SER A 606 12.02 10.62 -25.43
N LEU A 607 12.02 9.87 -24.33
CA LEU A 607 12.02 10.43 -22.98
C LEU A 607 13.32 11.18 -22.65
N VAL A 608 14.47 10.67 -23.10
CA VAL A 608 15.76 11.37 -22.95
C VAL A 608 15.79 12.63 -23.80
N LEU A 609 15.28 12.58 -25.03
CA LEU A 609 15.13 13.77 -25.87
C LEU A 609 14.21 14.83 -25.26
N LEU A 610 13.22 14.43 -24.47
CA LEU A 610 12.37 15.38 -23.75
C LEU A 610 13.19 16.17 -22.71
N LEU A 611 14.13 15.53 -22.00
CA LEU A 611 15.04 16.22 -21.06
C LEU A 611 16.00 17.20 -21.75
N ASP A 612 16.24 17.05 -23.06
CA ASP A 612 17.02 17.99 -23.85
C ASP A 612 16.26 19.30 -24.12
N GLN A 613 14.93 19.30 -24.01
CA GLN A 613 14.11 20.45 -24.42
C GLN A 613 14.22 21.61 -23.42
N PRO A 614 14.67 22.80 -23.83
CA PRO A 614 14.84 23.95 -22.94
C PRO A 614 13.52 24.51 -22.37
N GLY A 615 12.38 24.18 -22.98
CA GLY A 615 11.05 24.58 -22.51
C GLY A 615 10.37 23.56 -21.58
N LEU A 616 11.06 22.47 -21.19
CA LEU A 616 10.50 21.49 -20.27
C LEU A 616 10.32 22.13 -18.87
N PRO A 617 9.13 22.07 -18.26
CA PRO A 617 8.91 22.62 -16.93
C PRO A 617 9.85 22.00 -15.90
N THR A 618 10.48 22.84 -15.06
CA THR A 618 11.46 22.41 -14.07
C THR A 618 10.96 21.26 -13.19
N PRO A 619 9.74 21.30 -12.60
CA PRO A 619 9.29 20.20 -11.73
C PRO A 619 9.25 18.85 -12.44
N LEU A 620 8.81 18.81 -13.70
CA LEU A 620 8.77 17.57 -14.49
C LEU A 620 10.17 17.12 -14.91
N SER A 621 11.03 18.08 -15.27
CA SER A 621 12.43 17.81 -15.59
C SER A 621 13.18 17.16 -14.42
N GLN A 622 12.93 17.62 -13.19
CA GLN A 622 13.53 17.07 -11.98
C GLN A 622 13.11 15.61 -11.77
N ASP A 623 11.82 15.36 -11.90
CA ASP A 623 11.18 14.05 -11.68
C ASP A 623 11.66 13.01 -12.70
N LEU A 624 11.69 13.37 -13.98
CA LEU A 624 12.20 12.53 -15.06
C LEU A 624 13.71 12.24 -14.90
N ALA A 625 14.51 13.25 -14.56
CA ALA A 625 15.94 13.06 -14.33
C ALA A 625 16.20 12.13 -13.15
N ALA A 626 15.47 12.27 -12.04
CA ALA A 626 15.55 11.37 -10.90
C ALA A 626 15.21 9.93 -11.29
N GLY A 627 14.13 9.73 -12.05
CA GLY A 627 13.76 8.43 -12.59
C GLY A 627 14.86 7.79 -13.45
N MET A 628 15.50 8.58 -14.32
CA MET A 628 16.61 8.10 -15.16
C MET A 628 17.86 7.74 -14.35
N ARG A 629 18.16 8.46 -13.26
CA ARG A 629 19.28 8.10 -12.37
C ARG A 629 19.09 6.73 -11.74
N GLU A 630 17.86 6.38 -11.38
CA GLU A 630 17.53 5.08 -10.80
C GLU A 630 17.67 3.95 -11.83
N LEU A 631 17.33 4.22 -13.09
CA LEU A 631 17.55 3.30 -14.21
C LEU A 631 19.04 3.06 -14.47
N LEU A 632 19.86 4.12 -14.52
CA LEU A 632 21.32 4.00 -14.68
C LEU A 632 21.93 3.09 -13.60
N LYS A 633 21.48 3.20 -12.35
CA LYS A 633 21.93 2.32 -11.26
C LYS A 633 21.62 0.85 -11.53
N VAL A 634 20.47 0.57 -12.14
CA VAL A 634 20.06 -0.80 -12.45
C VAL A 634 20.84 -1.35 -13.63
N TRP A 635 21.00 -0.59 -14.72
CA TRP A 635 21.84 -1.02 -15.84
C TRP A 635 23.30 -1.27 -15.42
N LYS A 636 23.85 -0.40 -14.56
CA LYS A 636 25.17 -0.63 -13.95
C LYS A 636 25.24 -1.94 -13.15
N SER A 637 24.16 -2.34 -12.49
CA SER A 637 24.13 -3.62 -11.78
C SER A 637 24.03 -4.84 -12.72
N MET A 638 23.44 -4.66 -13.90
CA MET A 638 23.27 -5.68 -14.94
C MET A 638 24.48 -5.83 -15.87
N GLU A 639 25.40 -4.85 -15.89
CA GLU A 639 26.61 -4.82 -16.72
C GLU A 639 27.46 -6.09 -16.63
N LYS A 640 27.43 -6.79 -15.48
CA LYS A 640 28.17 -8.05 -15.27
C LYS A 640 27.49 -9.30 -15.86
N THR A 641 26.21 -9.20 -16.20
CA THR A 641 25.34 -10.34 -16.55
C THR A 641 24.74 -10.24 -17.96
N GLU A 642 24.72 -9.05 -18.56
CA GLU A 642 24.14 -8.80 -19.89
C GLU A 642 25.19 -8.60 -21.01
N PRO A 643 24.82 -8.78 -22.29
CA PRO A 643 25.75 -8.70 -23.42
C PRO A 643 26.23 -7.26 -23.68
N THR A 644 27.34 -7.12 -24.41
CA THR A 644 28.00 -5.88 -24.88
C THR A 644 27.10 -4.82 -25.57
N ASP A 645 25.84 -5.13 -25.86
CA ASP A 645 24.89 -4.28 -26.59
C ASP A 645 24.22 -3.20 -25.71
N LEU A 646 23.95 -3.50 -24.42
CA LEU A 646 23.33 -2.53 -23.50
C LEU A 646 24.22 -1.30 -23.28
N THR A 647 25.51 -1.54 -23.03
CA THR A 647 26.52 -0.50 -22.84
C THR A 647 26.65 0.41 -24.07
N ALA A 648 26.64 -0.16 -25.27
CA ALA A 648 26.73 0.62 -26.51
C ALA A 648 25.50 1.52 -26.69
N TRP A 649 24.30 0.96 -26.49
CA TRP A 649 23.05 1.72 -26.60
C TRP A 649 22.96 2.86 -25.57
N VAL A 650 23.27 2.59 -24.30
CA VAL A 650 23.32 3.62 -23.26
C VAL A 650 24.35 4.69 -23.60
N HIS A 651 25.50 4.31 -24.17
CA HIS A 651 26.50 5.28 -24.61
C HIS A 651 25.94 6.21 -25.69
N GLU A 652 25.31 5.67 -26.73
CA GLU A 652 24.63 6.47 -27.77
C GLU A 652 23.54 7.39 -27.22
N LEU A 653 22.84 6.95 -26.18
CA LEU A 653 21.75 7.69 -25.55
C LEU A 653 22.24 8.90 -24.76
N PHE A 654 23.35 8.82 -24.02
CA PHE A 654 23.77 9.90 -23.13
C PHE A 654 24.96 10.71 -23.65
N HIS A 655 25.92 10.07 -24.33
CA HIS A 655 27.18 10.72 -24.74
C HIS A 655 26.97 12.04 -25.50
N PRO A 656 26.07 12.15 -26.49
CA PRO A 656 25.88 13.40 -27.26
C PRO A 656 25.35 14.59 -26.44
N ARG A 657 24.86 14.35 -25.21
CA ARG A 657 24.10 15.32 -24.41
C ARG A 657 24.89 15.86 -23.23
N ILE A 658 25.96 15.18 -22.85
CA ILE A 658 26.72 15.48 -21.61
C ILE A 658 27.18 16.93 -21.56
N ASP A 659 27.77 17.44 -22.63
CA ASP A 659 28.28 18.81 -22.63
C ASP A 659 27.16 19.83 -22.44
N ALA A 660 26.02 19.65 -23.14
CA ALA A 660 24.87 20.52 -23.03
C ALA A 660 24.22 20.46 -21.65
N TRP A 661 24.08 19.26 -21.08
CA TRP A 661 23.52 19.06 -19.75
C TRP A 661 24.40 19.67 -18.66
N MET A 662 25.72 19.42 -18.75
CA MET A 662 26.71 19.97 -17.84
C MET A 662 26.82 21.50 -17.91
N GLN A 663 26.63 22.10 -19.08
CA GLN A 663 26.77 23.56 -19.27
C GLN A 663 25.48 24.35 -19.03
N TYR A 664 24.34 23.90 -19.56
CA TYR A 664 23.17 24.76 -19.77
C TYR A 664 21.86 24.25 -19.17
N ARG A 665 21.84 23.11 -18.48
CA ARG A 665 20.61 22.54 -17.91
C ARG A 665 20.51 22.72 -16.40
N ALA A 666 19.39 22.29 -15.82
CA ALA A 666 19.19 22.37 -14.37
C ALA A 666 20.13 21.41 -13.63
N SER A 667 20.20 21.56 -12.32
CA SER A 667 21.06 20.74 -11.46
C SER A 667 20.76 19.25 -11.61
N GLU A 668 19.54 18.86 -11.94
CA GLU A 668 19.11 17.48 -11.99
C GLU A 668 19.63 16.75 -13.24
N GLN A 669 19.60 17.39 -14.41
CA GLN A 669 20.29 16.87 -15.60
C GLN A 669 21.80 16.84 -15.41
N ARG A 670 22.39 17.84 -14.73
CA ARG A 670 23.82 17.80 -14.38
C ARG A 670 24.15 16.61 -13.49
N GLY A 671 23.32 16.31 -12.49
CA GLY A 671 23.47 15.14 -11.63
C GLY A 671 23.37 13.82 -12.42
N LEU A 672 22.42 13.74 -13.36
CA LEU A 672 22.28 12.59 -14.24
C LEU A 672 23.52 12.41 -15.15
N ALA A 673 24.03 13.50 -15.74
CA ALA A 673 25.25 13.49 -16.54
C ALA A 673 26.48 13.04 -15.72
N LEU A 674 26.61 13.52 -14.47
CA LEU A 674 27.68 13.12 -13.56
C LEU A 674 27.61 11.64 -13.18
N ASP A 675 26.43 11.11 -12.87
CA ASP A 675 26.24 9.68 -12.58
C ASP A 675 26.63 8.81 -13.78
N TRP A 676 26.26 9.23 -14.99
CA TRP A 676 26.65 8.54 -16.22
C TRP A 676 28.16 8.63 -16.47
N LEU A 677 28.78 9.80 -16.31
CA LEU A 677 30.22 10.00 -16.43
C LEU A 677 31.02 9.15 -15.42
N LEU A 678 30.50 8.99 -14.20
CA LEU A 678 31.07 8.11 -13.18
C LEU A 678 30.96 6.62 -13.54
N TRP A 679 29.99 6.24 -14.35
CA TRP A 679 29.79 4.87 -14.79
C TRP A 679 30.62 4.52 -16.04
N HIS A 680 30.53 5.32 -17.12
CA HIS A 680 30.96 4.90 -18.45
C HIS A 680 32.22 5.59 -19.02
N HIS A 681 32.74 6.67 -18.43
CA HIS A 681 33.85 7.44 -19.04
C HIS A 681 35.20 7.27 -18.34
N PRO A 682 36.19 6.59 -18.97
CA PRO A 682 37.60 6.64 -18.55
C PRO A 682 38.36 7.87 -19.07
N GLY A 683 37.82 8.61 -20.04
CA GLY A 683 38.46 9.79 -20.65
C GLY A 683 38.39 11.08 -19.81
N THR A 684 39.22 12.07 -20.16
CA THR A 684 39.34 13.36 -19.46
C THR A 684 38.64 14.53 -20.17
N ASP A 685 37.95 14.27 -21.29
CA ASP A 685 37.43 15.31 -22.19
C ASP A 685 36.44 16.27 -21.53
N ASN A 686 35.69 15.81 -20.51
CA ASN A 686 34.73 16.63 -19.78
C ASN A 686 35.30 17.28 -18.50
N GLN A 687 36.62 17.20 -18.26
CA GLN A 687 37.26 17.68 -17.03
C GLN A 687 36.88 19.12 -16.68
N ALA A 688 36.95 20.05 -17.66
CA ALA A 688 36.63 21.45 -17.43
C ALA A 688 35.17 21.67 -16.97
N LEU A 689 34.23 20.87 -17.49
CA LEU A 689 32.81 20.95 -17.14
C LEU A 689 32.55 20.39 -15.75
N VAL A 690 33.20 19.27 -15.41
CA VAL A 690 33.12 18.67 -14.07
C VAL A 690 33.76 19.60 -13.03
N GLU A 691 34.90 20.22 -13.35
CA GLU A 691 35.58 21.20 -12.49
C GLU A 691 34.72 22.43 -12.23
N ASN A 692 34.07 22.96 -13.27
CA ASN A 692 33.12 24.07 -13.13
C ASN A 692 31.97 23.68 -12.18
N THR A 693 31.44 22.47 -12.33
CA THR A 693 30.36 21.96 -11.46
C THR A 693 30.81 21.80 -10.01
N PHE A 694 32.02 21.26 -9.77
CA PHE A 694 32.59 21.13 -8.43
C PHE A 694 32.80 22.49 -7.73
N ARG A 695 33.29 23.49 -8.48
CA ARG A 695 33.58 24.84 -7.96
C ARG A 695 32.38 25.77 -7.92
N ASN A 696 31.27 25.44 -8.59
CA ASN A 696 30.05 26.25 -8.56
C ASN A 696 29.39 26.23 -7.18
N PHE A 697 29.39 27.38 -6.50
CA PHE A 697 28.81 27.51 -5.16
C PHE A 697 27.27 27.42 -5.14
N PHE A 698 26.62 27.70 -6.27
CA PHE A 698 25.17 27.59 -6.42
C PHE A 698 24.70 26.18 -6.80
N GLU A 699 25.63 25.26 -7.05
CA GLU A 699 25.30 23.87 -7.34
C GLU A 699 24.95 23.09 -6.07
N THR A 700 24.12 22.07 -6.22
CA THR A 700 23.73 21.16 -5.14
C THR A 700 24.95 20.45 -4.55
N GLU A 701 24.93 20.20 -3.24
CA GLU A 701 26.02 19.48 -2.57
C GLU A 701 26.24 18.08 -3.16
N ASP A 702 25.17 17.39 -3.58
CA ASP A 702 25.24 16.07 -4.18
C ASP A 702 26.01 16.08 -5.52
N ASN A 703 25.67 17.01 -6.42
CA ASN A 703 26.37 17.14 -7.70
C ASN A 703 27.84 17.53 -7.51
N ARG A 704 28.13 18.46 -6.58
CA ARG A 704 29.51 18.83 -6.27
C ARG A 704 30.31 17.63 -5.73
N LYS A 705 29.68 16.78 -4.90
CA LYS A 705 30.30 15.54 -4.42
C LYS A 705 30.56 14.55 -5.55
N GLN A 706 29.59 14.35 -6.44
CA GLN A 706 29.77 13.48 -7.61
C GLN A 706 30.87 13.99 -8.54
N ALA A 707 30.93 15.30 -8.77
CA ALA A 707 31.99 15.94 -9.54
C ALA A 707 33.37 15.75 -8.89
N LEU A 708 33.48 15.96 -7.57
CA LEU A 708 34.71 15.67 -6.82
C LEU A 708 35.11 14.20 -6.91
N ARG A 709 34.15 13.29 -6.76
CA ARG A 709 34.38 11.85 -6.94
C ARG A 709 34.93 11.55 -8.32
N TRP A 710 34.37 12.17 -9.36
CA TRP A 710 34.82 11.96 -10.74
C TRP A 710 36.26 12.44 -10.95
N LEU A 711 36.58 13.65 -10.45
CA LEU A 711 37.91 14.27 -10.55
C LEU A 711 38.97 13.53 -9.74
N GLY A 712 38.64 13.08 -8.54
CA GLY A 712 39.60 12.47 -7.62
C GLY A 712 39.77 10.95 -7.77
N SER A 713 38.84 10.24 -8.43
CA SER A 713 38.93 8.79 -8.64
C SER A 713 39.74 8.40 -9.88
N ARG A 714 40.23 9.36 -10.65
CA ARG A 714 40.92 9.15 -11.92
C ARG A 714 42.35 9.66 -11.85
N ASP A 715 43.20 9.11 -12.71
CA ASP A 715 44.59 9.56 -12.84
C ASP A 715 44.68 10.77 -13.78
N ILE A 716 44.23 11.92 -13.29
CA ILE A 716 44.17 13.19 -14.02
C ILE A 716 45.17 14.18 -13.42
N GLU A 717 45.75 15.02 -14.26
CA GLU A 717 46.58 16.15 -13.82
C GLU A 717 45.79 17.00 -12.80
N HIS A 718 46.42 17.39 -11.69
CA HIS A 718 45.79 18.12 -10.58
C HIS A 718 44.81 17.33 -9.68
N ARG A 719 44.69 16.00 -9.77
CA ARG A 719 43.81 15.20 -8.89
C ARG A 719 43.92 15.55 -7.39
N MET A 720 45.14 15.74 -6.90
CA MET A 720 45.42 16.04 -5.49
C MET A 720 45.01 17.46 -5.10
N GLN A 721 44.96 18.38 -6.07
CA GLN A 721 44.50 19.76 -5.84
C GLN A 721 42.99 19.77 -5.57
N TRP A 722 42.17 19.09 -6.37
CA TRP A 722 40.72 19.04 -6.11
C TRP A 722 40.38 18.28 -4.83
N ILE A 723 41.12 17.22 -4.50
CA ILE A 723 41.02 16.56 -3.19
C ILE A 723 41.31 17.55 -2.07
N ALA A 724 42.39 18.35 -2.17
CA ALA A 724 42.71 19.38 -1.18
C ALA A 724 41.63 20.47 -1.08
N GLU A 725 41.08 20.94 -2.20
CA GLU A 725 39.95 21.88 -2.23
C GLU A 725 38.70 21.28 -1.55
N GLY A 726 38.41 20.00 -1.80
CA GLY A 726 37.32 19.27 -1.16
C GLY A 726 37.49 19.16 0.36
N LEU A 727 38.73 18.90 0.83
CA LEU A 727 39.07 18.87 2.26
C LEU A 727 38.88 20.23 2.95
N GLN A 728 39.09 21.33 2.23
CA GLN A 728 38.91 22.69 2.73
C GLN A 728 37.46 23.20 2.64
N SER A 729 36.56 22.44 2.01
CA SER A 729 35.17 22.83 1.83
C SER A 729 34.45 23.06 3.16
N ASN A 730 33.56 24.06 3.22
CA ASN A 730 32.69 24.28 4.37
C ASN A 730 31.55 23.24 4.47
N LYS A 731 31.29 22.47 3.41
CA LYS A 731 30.29 21.40 3.37
C LYS A 731 30.86 20.07 3.88
N ALA A 732 30.17 19.46 4.85
CA ALA A 732 30.63 18.22 5.47
C ALA A 732 30.69 17.06 4.46
N GLY A 733 29.70 16.93 3.56
CA GLY A 733 29.67 15.85 2.59
C GLY A 733 30.82 15.90 1.59
N LEU A 734 31.27 17.10 1.20
CA LEU A 734 32.44 17.28 0.32
C LEU A 734 33.75 16.91 1.02
N ARG A 735 33.91 17.27 2.30
CA ARG A 735 35.08 16.87 3.08
C ARG A 735 35.17 15.36 3.22
N THR A 736 34.07 14.70 3.56
CA THR A 736 34.02 13.24 3.68
C THR A 736 34.41 12.56 2.36
N GLU A 737 33.83 13.01 1.25
CA GLU A 737 34.16 12.45 -0.07
C GLU A 737 35.65 12.65 -0.42
N ALA A 738 36.21 13.84 -0.15
CA ALA A 738 37.63 14.13 -0.37
C ALA A 738 38.56 13.20 0.44
N ILE A 739 38.20 12.89 1.69
CA ILE A 739 38.96 11.97 2.55
C ILE A 739 38.93 10.54 1.98
N ILE A 740 37.76 10.07 1.50
CA ILE A 740 37.64 8.75 0.87
C ILE A 740 38.55 8.67 -0.36
N LEU A 741 38.60 9.71 -1.18
CA LEU A 741 39.46 9.81 -2.35
C LEU A 741 40.94 9.90 -1.97
N GLN A 742 41.28 10.63 -0.91
CA GLN A 742 42.65 10.68 -0.37
C GLN A 742 43.14 9.28 0.05
N ALA A 743 42.30 8.49 0.71
CA ALA A 743 42.62 7.10 1.06
C ALA A 743 42.85 6.21 -0.17
N ASN A 744 42.16 6.50 -1.29
CA ASN A 744 42.32 5.72 -2.53
C ASN A 744 43.64 6.07 -3.20
N ALA A 745 44.00 7.35 -3.20
CA ALA A 745 45.22 7.85 -3.78
C ALA A 745 46.46 7.51 -2.95
N ASN A 746 46.32 7.33 -1.63
CA ASN A 746 47.39 6.98 -0.71
C ASN A 746 46.93 5.90 0.29
N PRO A 747 47.07 4.61 -0.05
CA PRO A 747 46.67 3.49 0.82
C PRO A 747 47.39 3.44 2.18
N ASP A 748 48.54 4.11 2.31
CA ASP A 748 49.30 4.17 3.57
C ASP A 748 48.73 5.20 4.56
N ASP A 749 47.76 6.03 4.13
CA ASP A 749 47.07 6.99 4.98
C ASP A 749 46.02 6.31 5.86
N SER A 750 46.49 5.80 7.01
CA SER A 750 45.67 5.05 7.97
C SER A 750 44.40 5.79 8.42
N VAL A 751 44.48 7.12 8.58
CA VAL A 751 43.33 7.96 8.98
C VAL A 751 42.30 8.01 7.88
N ALA A 752 42.73 8.20 6.64
CA ALA A 752 41.84 8.22 5.50
C ALA A 752 41.19 6.83 5.28
N GLN A 753 41.96 5.75 5.50
CA GLN A 753 41.44 4.37 5.44
C GLN A 753 40.37 4.09 6.51
N TRP A 754 40.57 4.52 7.76
CA TRP A 754 39.55 4.35 8.81
C TRP A 754 38.26 5.11 8.48
N ILE A 755 38.36 6.31 7.91
CA ILE A 755 37.17 7.10 7.54
C ILE A 755 36.38 6.42 6.42
N ARG A 756 37.08 5.79 5.46
CA ARG A 756 36.43 4.93 4.47
C ARG A 756 35.78 3.70 5.11
N ASP A 757 36.49 3.01 5.98
CA ASP A 757 35.98 1.81 6.63
C ASP A 757 34.71 2.11 7.43
N LEU A 758 34.69 3.28 8.08
CA LEU A 758 33.50 3.77 8.78
C LEU A 758 32.29 3.93 7.82
N GLU A 759 32.49 4.43 6.61
CA GLU A 759 31.41 4.61 5.62
C GLU A 759 30.95 3.32 4.93
N GLN A 760 31.87 2.40 4.61
CA GLN A 760 31.62 1.35 3.61
C GLN A 760 31.92 -0.08 4.08
N ALA A 761 32.54 -0.28 5.26
CA ALA A 761 32.97 -1.60 5.69
C ALA A 761 31.93 -2.33 6.55
N SER A 762 32.23 -3.59 6.91
CA SER A 762 31.39 -4.38 7.81
C SER A 762 31.27 -3.76 9.20
N LEU A 763 30.20 -4.09 9.95
CA LEU A 763 29.99 -3.57 11.31
C LEU A 763 31.22 -3.73 12.21
N LYS A 764 31.93 -4.86 12.11
CA LYS A 764 33.17 -5.10 12.85
C LYS A 764 34.26 -4.11 12.46
N GLN A 765 34.49 -3.92 11.16
CA GLN A 765 35.49 -2.98 10.65
C GLN A 765 35.14 -1.52 10.98
N GLN A 766 33.85 -1.16 10.98
CA GLN A 766 33.39 0.16 11.42
C GLN A 766 33.69 0.40 12.90
N LEU A 767 33.49 -0.60 13.76
CA LEU A 767 33.84 -0.53 15.18
C LEU A 767 35.36 -0.41 15.39
N ASP A 768 36.14 -1.24 14.69
CA ASP A 768 37.61 -1.21 14.74
C ASP A 768 38.16 0.15 14.26
N ALA A 769 37.54 0.73 13.23
CA ALA A 769 37.86 2.07 12.72
C ALA A 769 37.54 3.16 13.77
N LEU A 770 36.37 3.11 14.42
CA LEU A 770 36.02 4.07 15.48
C LEU A 770 36.93 3.96 16.69
N ASP A 771 37.35 2.76 17.08
CA ASP A 771 38.31 2.57 18.16
C ASP A 771 39.70 3.11 17.80
N SER A 772 40.16 2.88 16.57
CA SER A 772 41.43 3.42 16.07
C SER A 772 41.39 4.94 15.95
N MET A 773 40.26 5.49 15.52
CA MET A 773 39.99 6.93 15.52
C MET A 773 40.02 7.49 16.94
N ALA A 774 39.42 6.85 17.93
CA ALA A 774 39.41 7.33 19.32
C ALA A 774 40.82 7.53 19.89
N ALA A 775 41.78 6.69 19.47
CA ALA A 775 43.16 6.72 19.94
C ALA A 775 44.08 7.70 19.16
N THR A 776 43.60 8.30 18.07
CA THR A 776 44.45 9.06 17.13
C THR A 776 44.08 10.54 17.06
N ALA A 777 45.05 11.43 17.28
CA ALA A 777 44.87 12.87 17.17
C ALA A 777 45.13 13.37 15.74
N ASP A 778 44.11 13.30 14.88
CA ASP A 778 44.13 13.88 13.52
C ASP A 778 42.86 14.73 13.31
N PRO A 779 42.96 15.99 12.85
CA PRO A 779 41.81 16.87 12.59
C PRO A 779 40.79 16.31 11.58
N ARG A 780 41.22 15.45 10.64
CA ARG A 780 40.33 14.82 9.65
C ARG A 780 39.33 13.87 10.31
N ILE A 781 39.72 13.25 11.42
CA ILE A 781 38.84 12.40 12.23
C ILE A 781 37.70 13.24 12.81
N ASP A 782 37.98 14.47 13.27
CA ASP A 782 36.96 15.35 13.82
C ASP A 782 35.89 15.71 12.78
N TYR A 783 36.27 15.84 11.50
CA TYR A 783 35.29 16.04 10.41
C TYR A 783 34.41 14.81 10.17
N ALA A 784 35.00 13.62 10.15
CA ALA A 784 34.24 12.37 9.99
C ALA A 784 33.28 12.16 11.17
N LEU A 785 33.75 12.42 12.39
CA LEU A 785 32.93 12.35 13.61
C LEU A 785 31.80 13.38 13.59
N ILE A 786 32.03 14.61 13.11
CA ILE A 786 30.96 15.61 12.93
C ILE A 786 29.86 15.08 12.01
N HIS A 787 30.22 14.52 10.85
CA HIS A 787 29.27 13.98 9.88
C HIS A 787 28.47 12.81 10.46
N TRP A 788 29.14 11.87 11.13
CA TRP A 788 28.49 10.73 11.76
C TRP A 788 27.65 11.13 12.97
N LEU A 789 28.06 12.15 13.73
CA LEU A 789 27.23 12.67 14.81
C LEU A 789 25.90 13.24 14.30
N GLU A 790 25.92 13.96 13.18
CA GLU A 790 24.70 14.45 12.52
C GLU A 790 23.82 13.32 11.97
N LYS A 791 24.43 12.31 11.35
CA LYS A 791 23.72 11.13 10.86
C LYS A 791 23.03 10.37 12.00
N GLY A 792 23.70 10.28 13.15
CA GLY A 792 23.15 9.67 14.37
C GLY A 792 21.98 10.47 14.96
N LEU A 793 22.09 11.80 15.03
CA LEU A 793 21.00 12.68 15.46
C LEU A 793 19.74 12.58 14.58
N LYS A 794 19.90 12.17 13.31
CA LYS A 794 18.79 11.91 12.37
C LYS A 794 18.27 10.46 12.40
N GLY A 795 18.72 9.64 13.35
CA GLY A 795 18.32 8.22 13.47
C GLY A 795 18.96 7.29 12.43
N GLY A 796 19.95 7.75 11.66
CA GLY A 796 20.53 7.02 10.53
C GLY A 796 21.69 6.07 10.86
N ILE A 797 21.92 5.73 12.14
CA ILE A 797 23.04 4.90 12.59
C ILE A 797 22.56 3.71 13.44
N PRO A 798 22.99 2.47 13.13
CA PRO A 798 22.70 1.28 13.95
C PRO A 798 23.08 1.47 15.43
N GLN A 799 22.24 0.97 16.34
CA GLN A 799 22.44 1.10 17.78
C GLN A 799 23.82 0.59 18.25
N ALA A 800 24.33 -0.47 17.63
CA ALA A 800 25.65 -1.04 17.91
C ALA A 800 26.82 -0.07 17.68
N LEU A 801 26.69 0.90 16.76
CA LEU A 801 27.75 1.87 16.45
C LEU A 801 27.68 3.13 17.31
N GLN A 802 26.53 3.44 17.90
CA GLN A 802 26.32 4.70 18.62
C GLN A 802 27.27 4.85 19.83
N ALA A 803 27.45 3.79 20.62
CA ALA A 803 28.34 3.80 21.77
C ALA A 803 29.82 4.03 21.37
N ALA A 804 30.27 3.36 20.30
CA ALA A 804 31.62 3.50 19.78
C ALA A 804 31.85 4.91 19.18
N LEU A 805 30.87 5.45 18.46
CA LEU A 805 30.92 6.80 17.91
C LEU A 805 31.02 7.86 19.01
N LEU A 806 30.20 7.75 20.06
CA LEU A 806 30.26 8.65 21.21
C LEU A 806 31.59 8.51 21.96
N LYS A 807 32.13 7.30 22.09
CA LYS A 807 33.45 7.04 22.68
C LYS A 807 34.56 7.73 21.89
N ALA A 808 34.54 7.65 20.55
CA ALA A 808 35.53 8.28 19.68
C ALA A 808 35.43 9.82 19.65
N ALA A 809 34.22 10.36 19.82
CA ALA A 809 33.96 11.80 19.83
C ALA A 809 34.25 12.49 21.18
N LYS A 810 34.02 11.81 22.32
CA LYS A 810 34.24 12.36 23.67
C LYS A 810 35.59 13.06 23.89
N PRO A 811 36.75 12.52 23.45
CA PRO A 811 38.04 13.16 23.71
C PRO A 811 38.33 14.37 22.81
N ARG A 812 37.47 14.71 21.85
CA ARG A 812 37.75 15.75 20.83
C ARG A 812 37.46 17.15 21.35
N SER A 813 38.37 18.11 21.17
CA SER A 813 38.17 19.51 21.59
C SER A 813 37.57 20.40 20.51
N THR A 814 37.39 19.89 19.29
CA THR A 814 36.87 20.66 18.15
C THR A 814 35.43 21.11 18.39
N LYS A 815 35.17 22.42 18.22
CA LYS A 815 33.88 23.06 18.50
C LYS A 815 32.70 22.32 17.86
N GLY A 816 32.83 21.92 16.59
CA GLY A 816 31.76 21.23 15.88
C GLY A 816 31.41 19.85 16.45
N VAL A 817 32.41 19.09 16.94
CA VAL A 817 32.20 17.80 17.61
C VAL A 817 31.52 18.02 18.96
N GLN A 818 31.99 18.99 19.74
CA GLN A 818 31.44 19.33 21.05
C GLN A 818 30.00 19.83 20.98
N GLU A 819 29.67 20.67 20.00
CA GLU A 819 28.29 21.13 19.76
C GLU A 819 27.34 19.95 19.49
N ARG A 820 27.74 18.99 18.65
CA ARG A 820 26.91 17.84 18.28
C ARG A 820 26.85 16.77 19.37
N LEU A 821 27.93 16.57 20.13
CA LEU A 821 27.91 15.77 21.35
C LEU A 821 26.95 16.33 22.37
N LYS A 822 26.96 17.66 22.58
CA LYS A 822 26.03 18.33 23.47
C LYS A 822 24.59 18.20 22.98
N ALA A 823 24.34 18.36 21.67
CA ALA A 823 23.03 18.13 21.09
C ALA A 823 22.56 16.69 21.34
N TRP A 824 23.42 15.69 21.12
CA TRP A 824 23.10 14.28 21.37
C TRP A 824 22.81 14.01 22.87
N GLN A 825 23.59 14.62 23.77
CA GLN A 825 23.34 14.57 25.21
C GLN A 825 22.02 15.25 25.60
N GLN A 826 21.65 16.36 24.95
CA GLN A 826 20.38 17.04 25.17
C GLN A 826 19.20 16.20 24.67
N THR A 827 19.30 15.55 23.51
CA THR A 827 18.31 14.57 23.05
C THR A 827 18.19 13.39 24.04
N ALA A 828 19.30 12.98 24.67
CA ALA A 828 19.31 11.96 25.73
C ALA A 828 18.72 12.46 27.07
N LEU A 829 18.76 13.76 27.36
CA LEU A 829 18.20 14.40 28.56
C LEU A 829 16.71 14.73 28.41
N GLU A 830 16.26 15.11 27.21
CA GLU A 830 14.83 15.28 26.88
C GLU A 830 14.10 13.93 26.83
N THR A 831 14.83 12.84 26.63
CA THR A 831 14.35 11.45 26.76
C THR A 831 14.51 10.87 28.17
N GLN A 832 15.18 11.57 29.10
CA GLN A 832 15.14 11.20 30.52
C GLN A 832 13.82 11.69 31.16
N PRO A 833 13.12 10.83 31.92
CA PRO A 833 11.90 11.24 32.59
C PRO A 833 12.22 12.40 33.55
N MET A 834 11.51 13.52 33.42
CA MET A 834 11.44 14.50 34.52
C MET A 834 10.79 13.79 35.71
N MET A 835 11.62 13.21 36.58
CA MET A 835 11.28 13.12 37.99
C MET A 835 11.35 14.55 38.53
N ALA A 836 10.20 15.22 38.58
CA ALA A 836 10.06 16.37 39.44
C ALA A 836 9.99 15.87 40.90
N PRO A 837 10.52 16.65 41.87
CA PRO A 837 10.47 16.31 43.29
C PRO A 837 9.05 16.17 43.85
#